data_AF-A0A0C9TGV6-F1
#
_entry.id   AF-A0A0C9TGV6-F1
#
_cell.length_a   1.000
_cell.length_b   1.000
_cell.length_c   1.000
_cell.angle_alpha   90.00
_cell.angle_beta   90.00
_cell.angle_gamma   90.00
#
_symmetry.space_group_name_H-M   'P 1'
#
loop_
_entity.id
_entity.type
_entity.pdbx_description
1 polymer ?
#
loop_
_entity_poly.entity_id
_entity_poly.type
_entity_poly.pdbx_seq_one_letter_code
_entity_poly.pdbx_strand_id
1 'polypeptide(L)'
;MSSNSDAYPTTSGSGCTTNFFRRVAPEQPLSQEETAYIAARLAVVQAAWEDWVGDASQLGYSSRQDALSNAAIIGIASGGGGLRAALFTAGATQALLGQNPSGKRTSFDGIDFSAFNVGSAGGTFTGITNRGVVQLGSFSRRQFSSSSDNSSALLEIDLLKPAGSDASAANNQKYYDSILSKAYAKGVTGLHPSLTDLWSSMLAYHFINGTTSDNFYTNDTSHGSSFLWSSLRNTSAFQNQKMAFPIMTLHTQTPTNGNELQAWSQRMVYEVTPYEMGSHDPRLNAMSATQYLGTHATGGKPDNDKCQTGFDEGSLIIGTSSSPFYNQNEADGNQPNVTGFGSDGSTTLNNLLAKLKSQLPSPSRRYDVGNWPNPFKNIGNYSDSTQDWLNLGGAQNFLPIEQLMVKARNVSVIIVLDSTGETTENKWPDGTAMQIAANRVNGTLSTNGTHQAFPPIPSGADFLNTGVSLRPTFFGCYPTLPPAYPLIIYIPNAPPVDGSAPATNPDTFKTSYSQEHQKVFLAQSAVSATSGFMPKSTEADPQFSLCFQCALVERSRIAVPNPASLSSLCNQCFDKYCYNPASPPSKSAIVGRKLVYVDPDLQNEGFLKQHGTQLGIGIAAAVAALIAIIAAFIFWRRRRNTGRRRRIPGPINKFQLDIYLLQGYSRGLDFFVHLKSAQDYATGAPPEVEAKCV
;
A
#
# COMPACT_ATOMS: atom_id res chain seq x y z
N MET A 1 9.88 -20.04 -29.63
CA MET A 1 10.10 -18.58 -29.74
C MET A 1 10.14 -18.03 -28.33
N SER A 2 11.34 -17.87 -27.77
CA SER A 2 11.51 -17.29 -26.43
C SER A 2 11.21 -15.80 -26.52
N SER A 3 10.15 -15.34 -25.85
CA SER A 3 9.91 -13.92 -25.63
C SER A 3 11.12 -13.34 -24.88
N ASN A 4 11.80 -12.35 -25.44
CA ASN A 4 12.76 -11.54 -24.68
C ASN A 4 11.99 -10.90 -23.51
N SER A 5 12.22 -11.38 -22.30
CA SER A 5 11.68 -10.84 -21.04
C SER A 5 12.09 -9.39 -20.77
N ASP A 6 13.09 -8.89 -21.52
CA ASP A 6 13.81 -7.66 -21.22
C ASP A 6 13.45 -6.50 -22.16
N ALA A 7 12.50 -6.68 -23.08
CA ALA A 7 12.02 -5.59 -23.93
C ALA A 7 11.03 -4.70 -23.16
N TYR A 8 11.27 -3.39 -23.14
CA TYR A 8 10.30 -2.44 -22.59
C TYR A 8 9.03 -2.46 -23.45
N PRO A 9 7.82 -2.54 -22.86
CA PRO A 9 6.59 -2.88 -23.59
C PRO A 9 6.08 -1.78 -24.53
N THR A 10 6.80 -0.66 -24.66
CA THR A 10 6.32 0.46 -25.45
C THR A 10 6.32 0.16 -26.94
N THR A 11 5.20 0.43 -27.59
CA THR A 11 5.06 0.33 -29.04
C THR A 11 4.51 1.62 -29.60
N SER A 12 5.08 2.06 -30.74
CA SER A 12 4.62 3.25 -31.46
C SER A 12 3.80 2.82 -32.68
N GLY A 13 2.59 3.36 -32.81
CA GLY A 13 1.70 3.11 -33.94
C GLY A 13 1.08 4.40 -34.49
N SER A 14 0.65 4.37 -35.75
CA SER A 14 -0.13 5.44 -36.37
C SER A 14 -1.60 5.34 -35.98
N GLY A 15 -2.25 6.48 -35.70
CA GLY A 15 -3.70 6.54 -35.49
C GLY A 15 -4.12 6.20 -34.07
N CYS A 16 -3.99 7.18 -33.16
CA CYS A 16 -4.70 7.16 -31.88
C CYS A 16 -6.20 6.92 -32.13
N THR A 17 -6.86 6.22 -31.21
CA THR A 17 -8.33 6.25 -31.18
C THR A 17 -8.83 7.69 -31.00
N THR A 18 -10.08 7.95 -31.38
CA THR A 18 -10.71 9.29 -31.29
C THR A 18 -10.75 9.88 -29.87
N ASN A 19 -10.43 9.09 -28.85
CA ASN A 19 -10.52 9.45 -27.43
C ASN A 19 -9.13 9.69 -26.79
N PHE A 20 -8.09 10.03 -27.56
CA PHE A 20 -6.75 10.30 -27.02
C PHE A 20 -6.77 11.37 -25.92
N PHE A 21 -7.49 12.47 -26.15
CA PHE A 21 -7.50 13.64 -25.28
C PHE A 21 -8.92 14.18 -25.17
N ARG A 22 -9.32 14.58 -23.96
CA ARG A 22 -10.53 15.37 -23.75
C ARG A 22 -10.23 16.59 -22.88
N ARG A 23 -10.81 17.73 -23.26
CA ARG A 23 -10.96 18.85 -22.33
C ARG A 23 -12.09 18.53 -21.37
N VAL A 24 -11.86 18.85 -20.12
CA VAL A 24 -12.87 18.85 -19.09
C VAL A 24 -13.54 20.24 -19.16
N ALA A 25 -14.83 20.27 -19.52
CA ALA A 25 -15.60 21.52 -19.57
C ALA A 25 -15.64 22.21 -18.19
N PRO A 26 -16.04 23.49 -18.08
CA PRO A 26 -16.17 24.17 -16.78
C PRO A 26 -17.01 23.41 -15.74
N GLU A 27 -18.03 22.67 -16.20
CA GLU A 27 -18.90 21.82 -15.38
C GLU A 27 -18.23 20.52 -14.91
N GLN A 28 -17.02 20.26 -15.42
CA GLN A 28 -16.18 19.09 -15.20
C GLN A 28 -16.87 17.73 -15.26
N PRO A 29 -17.50 17.38 -16.40
CA PRO A 29 -18.10 16.07 -16.55
C PRO A 29 -17.04 14.97 -16.48
N LEU A 30 -17.45 13.80 -15.98
CA LEU A 30 -16.67 12.57 -16.08
C LEU A 30 -16.63 12.09 -17.53
N SER A 31 -15.68 11.21 -17.85
CA SER A 31 -15.71 10.49 -19.12
C SER A 31 -16.97 9.62 -19.24
N GLN A 32 -17.35 9.29 -20.47
CA GLN A 32 -18.48 8.39 -20.71
C GLN A 32 -18.23 7.02 -20.07
N GLU A 33 -16.98 6.57 -20.11
CA GLU A 33 -16.51 5.31 -19.57
C GLU A 33 -16.57 5.26 -18.04
N GLU A 34 -16.11 6.31 -17.34
CA GLU A 34 -16.26 6.40 -15.88
C GLU A 34 -17.74 6.50 -15.49
N THR A 35 -18.52 7.34 -16.17
CA THR A 35 -19.97 7.47 -15.93
C THR A 35 -20.70 6.13 -16.05
N ALA A 36 -20.41 5.37 -17.11
CA ALA A 36 -21.01 4.05 -17.34
C ALA A 36 -20.56 3.03 -16.29
N TYR A 37 -19.27 3.01 -15.93
CA TYR A 37 -18.75 2.10 -14.90
C TYR A 37 -19.41 2.35 -13.54
N ILE A 38 -19.51 3.62 -13.13
CA ILE A 38 -20.08 3.99 -11.83
C ILE A 38 -21.57 3.67 -11.80
N ALA A 39 -22.33 3.96 -12.86
CA ALA A 39 -23.75 3.58 -12.93
C ALA A 39 -23.95 2.06 -12.79
N ALA A 40 -23.16 1.26 -13.51
CA ALA A 40 -23.21 -0.20 -13.42
C ALA A 40 -22.79 -0.71 -12.03
N ARG A 41 -21.75 -0.13 -11.44
CA ARG A 41 -21.28 -0.46 -10.09
C ARG A 41 -22.34 -0.18 -9.04
N LEU A 42 -22.97 0.99 -9.10
CA LEU A 42 -24.05 1.38 -8.19
C LEU A 42 -25.23 0.39 -8.29
N ALA A 43 -25.58 -0.07 -9.49
CA ALA A 43 -26.60 -1.11 -9.66
C ALA A 43 -26.21 -2.46 -9.02
N VAL A 44 -24.93 -2.86 -9.11
CA VAL A 44 -24.43 -4.09 -8.47
C VAL A 44 -24.46 -3.99 -6.94
N VAL A 45 -24.08 -2.84 -6.37
CA VAL A 45 -24.01 -2.68 -4.91
C VAL A 45 -25.36 -2.37 -4.27
N GLN A 46 -26.35 -1.89 -5.03
CA GLN A 46 -27.67 -1.51 -4.50
C GLN A 46 -28.34 -2.66 -3.73
N ALA A 47 -28.37 -3.88 -4.29
CA ALA A 47 -28.96 -5.03 -3.62
C ALA A 47 -28.22 -5.40 -2.33
N ALA A 48 -26.89 -5.24 -2.34
CA ALA A 48 -26.05 -5.54 -1.18
C ALA A 48 -26.14 -4.46 -0.10
N TRP A 49 -26.31 -3.19 -0.49
CA TRP A 49 -26.64 -2.07 0.38
C TRP A 49 -27.97 -2.31 1.07
N GLU A 50 -29.00 -2.71 0.32
CA GLU A 50 -30.31 -3.03 0.88
C GLU A 50 -30.21 -4.15 1.93
N ASP A 51 -29.56 -5.26 1.59
CA ASP A 51 -29.32 -6.36 2.52
C ASP A 51 -28.57 -5.91 3.79
N TRP A 52 -27.54 -5.08 3.62
CA TRP A 52 -26.69 -4.59 4.71
C TRP A 52 -27.37 -3.56 5.62
N VAL A 53 -28.12 -2.61 5.05
CA VAL A 53 -29.02 -1.74 5.82
C VAL A 53 -30.05 -2.60 6.57
N GLY A 54 -30.45 -3.72 5.97
CA GLY A 54 -31.16 -4.78 6.65
C GLY A 54 -32.46 -4.28 7.27
N ASP A 55 -32.70 -4.60 8.54
CA ASP A 55 -33.78 -4.01 9.31
C ASP A 55 -33.33 -2.64 9.88
N ALA A 56 -33.78 -1.57 9.24
CA ALA A 56 -33.49 -0.19 9.65
C ALA A 56 -34.01 0.14 11.07
N SER A 57 -34.81 -0.74 11.71
CA SER A 57 -35.19 -0.64 13.11
C SER A 57 -33.99 -0.68 14.07
N GLN A 58 -32.92 -1.39 13.71
CA GLN A 58 -31.68 -1.42 14.50
C GLN A 58 -30.99 -0.05 14.54
N LEU A 59 -31.22 0.77 13.50
CA LEU A 59 -30.79 2.16 13.44
C LEU A 59 -31.82 3.12 14.02
N GLY A 60 -32.96 2.63 14.51
CA GLY A 60 -34.04 3.42 15.10
C GLY A 60 -35.02 4.03 14.09
N TYR A 61 -35.12 3.49 12.88
CA TYR A 61 -36.11 3.94 11.87
C TYR A 61 -37.32 3.01 11.80
N SER A 62 -38.52 3.57 11.63
CA SER A 62 -39.79 2.83 11.65
C SER A 62 -40.17 2.15 10.33
N SER A 63 -39.59 2.58 9.20
CA SER A 63 -39.75 1.91 7.91
C SER A 63 -38.48 2.03 7.06
N ARG A 64 -38.16 0.95 6.33
CA ARG A 64 -36.98 0.81 5.46
C ARG A 64 -37.16 1.49 4.10
N GLN A 65 -38.39 1.66 3.64
CA GLN A 65 -38.69 1.84 2.22
C GLN A 65 -38.50 3.28 1.70
N ASP A 66 -38.72 4.31 2.51
CA ASP A 66 -38.68 5.69 2.00
C ASP A 66 -37.41 6.46 2.37
N ALA A 67 -36.74 6.15 3.49
CA ALA A 67 -35.60 6.94 3.97
C ALA A 67 -34.23 6.49 3.40
N LEU A 68 -34.05 5.21 3.07
CA LEU A 68 -32.73 4.62 2.75
C LEU A 68 -32.72 3.90 1.39
N SER A 69 -33.68 4.22 0.52
CA SER A 69 -33.95 3.52 -0.73
C SER A 69 -32.77 3.52 -1.71
N ASN A 70 -31.94 4.55 -1.70
CA ASN A 70 -30.76 4.64 -2.57
C ASN A 70 -29.46 4.58 -1.76
N ALA A 71 -28.52 3.75 -2.21
CA ALA A 71 -27.19 3.70 -1.65
C ALA A 71 -26.49 5.06 -1.75
N ALA A 72 -25.84 5.49 -0.66
CA ALA A 72 -24.95 6.64 -0.70
C ALA A 72 -23.75 6.32 -1.61
N ILE A 73 -23.29 7.28 -2.40
CA ILE A 73 -22.06 7.11 -3.18
C ILE A 73 -20.87 7.26 -2.22
N ILE A 74 -20.21 6.14 -1.94
CA ILE A 74 -19.08 6.06 -1.00
C ILE A 74 -17.75 6.03 -1.77
N GLY A 75 -16.80 6.85 -1.35
CA GLY A 75 -15.41 6.79 -1.81
C GLY A 75 -14.44 6.49 -0.67
N ILE A 76 -13.33 5.82 -0.97
CA ILE A 76 -12.24 5.57 -0.02
C ILE A 76 -11.01 6.35 -0.47
N ALA A 77 -10.39 7.11 0.43
CA ALA A 77 -9.12 7.80 0.19
C ALA A 77 -8.05 7.28 1.13
N SER A 78 -6.99 6.69 0.57
CA SER A 78 -5.88 6.11 1.32
C SER A 78 -4.58 6.84 0.99
N GLY A 79 -3.92 7.38 2.00
CA GLY A 79 -2.65 8.08 1.85
C GLY A 79 -1.67 7.76 2.97
N GLY A 80 -0.43 8.23 2.81
CA GLY A 80 0.69 7.88 3.66
C GLY A 80 1.85 7.27 2.87
N GLY A 81 3.03 7.19 3.49
CA GLY A 81 4.24 6.75 2.83
C GLY A 81 4.64 5.29 3.08
N GLY A 82 5.30 4.71 2.08
CA GLY A 82 6.02 3.44 2.20
C GLY A 82 5.15 2.24 2.56
N LEU A 83 5.80 1.20 3.09
CA LEU A 83 5.14 -0.04 3.49
C LEU A 83 4.21 0.14 4.71
N ARG A 84 4.47 1.15 5.57
CA ARG A 84 3.59 1.50 6.68
C ARG A 84 2.17 1.78 6.18
N ALA A 85 2.07 2.62 5.15
CA ALA A 85 0.79 2.98 4.58
C ALA A 85 0.08 1.82 3.86
N ALA A 86 0.86 0.97 3.19
CA ALA A 86 0.32 -0.23 2.55
C ALA A 86 -0.28 -1.20 3.56
N LEU A 87 0.45 -1.51 4.64
CA LEU A 87 -0.02 -2.42 5.70
C LEU A 87 -1.20 -1.83 6.48
N PHE A 88 -1.18 -0.53 6.80
CA PHE A 88 -2.30 0.12 7.47
C PHE A 88 -3.56 0.08 6.61
N THR A 89 -3.44 0.50 5.36
CA THR A 89 -4.55 0.49 4.41
C THR A 89 -5.11 -0.91 4.23
N ALA A 90 -4.26 -1.92 4.10
CA ALA A 90 -4.67 -3.32 3.98
C ALA A 90 -5.42 -3.80 5.23
N GLY A 91 -4.86 -3.62 6.44
CA GLY A 91 -5.48 -4.07 7.68
C GLY A 91 -6.79 -3.35 8.00
N ALA A 92 -6.84 -2.03 7.81
CA ALA A 92 -8.04 -1.24 8.01
C ALA A 92 -9.15 -1.62 7.01
N THR A 93 -8.82 -1.70 5.72
CA THR A 93 -9.78 -2.08 4.67
C THR A 93 -10.32 -3.49 4.93
N GLN A 94 -9.44 -4.45 5.24
CA GLN A 94 -9.83 -5.81 5.58
C GLN A 94 -10.80 -5.87 6.76
N ALA A 95 -10.55 -5.09 7.81
CA ALA A 95 -11.41 -5.09 8.99
C ALA A 95 -12.79 -4.49 8.70
N LEU A 96 -12.84 -3.51 7.81
CA LEU A 96 -14.09 -2.89 7.37
C LEU A 96 -14.88 -3.77 6.39
N LEU A 97 -14.28 -4.84 5.86
CA LEU A 97 -14.91 -5.77 4.90
C LEU A 97 -15.57 -6.99 5.52
N GLY A 98 -15.85 -6.93 6.83
CA GLY A 98 -16.16 -8.06 7.68
C GLY A 98 -17.26 -9.01 7.19
N GLN A 99 -16.87 -10.04 6.42
CA GLN A 99 -17.57 -11.31 6.46
C GLN A 99 -17.16 -12.05 7.73
N ASN A 100 -18.07 -12.20 8.68
CA ASN A 100 -17.87 -13.13 9.78
C ASN A 100 -17.72 -14.56 9.19
N PRO A 101 -16.94 -15.49 9.77
CA PRO A 101 -16.88 -16.90 9.34
C PRO A 101 -18.24 -17.60 9.15
N SER A 102 -19.33 -17.05 9.71
CA SER A 102 -20.72 -17.46 9.45
C SER A 102 -21.32 -16.96 8.13
N GLY A 103 -20.59 -16.20 7.32
CA GLY A 103 -21.04 -15.58 6.07
C GLY A 103 -21.97 -14.37 6.27
N LYS A 104 -22.23 -13.94 7.51
CA LYS A 104 -23.05 -12.77 7.81
C LYS A 104 -22.24 -11.48 7.66
N ARG A 105 -22.85 -10.51 6.97
CA ARG A 105 -22.33 -9.14 6.83
C ARG A 105 -22.27 -8.43 8.18
N THR A 106 -21.23 -7.64 8.43
CA THR A 106 -21.12 -6.79 9.62
C THR A 106 -21.56 -5.35 9.32
N SER A 107 -21.90 -4.55 10.34
CA SER A 107 -22.20 -3.12 10.16
C SER A 107 -21.01 -2.28 9.68
N PHE A 108 -19.84 -2.87 9.40
CA PHE A 108 -18.73 -2.19 8.73
C PHE A 108 -18.67 -2.41 7.21
N ASP A 109 -19.41 -3.39 6.68
CA ASP A 109 -19.34 -3.82 5.27
C ASP A 109 -19.76 -2.76 4.24
N GLY A 110 -20.13 -1.55 4.69
CA GLY A 110 -20.39 -0.41 3.83
C GLY A 110 -19.28 -0.09 2.83
N ILE A 111 -18.05 -0.49 3.13
CA ILE A 111 -16.90 -0.35 2.23
C ILE A 111 -16.99 -1.26 0.99
N ASP A 112 -17.70 -2.41 1.07
CA ASP A 112 -18.01 -3.29 -0.06
C ASP A 112 -18.94 -2.62 -1.09
N PHE A 113 -19.60 -1.52 -0.70
CA PHE A 113 -20.46 -0.71 -1.58
C PHE A 113 -19.77 0.52 -2.15
N SER A 114 -18.47 0.70 -1.87
CA SER A 114 -17.77 1.87 -2.39
C SER A 114 -17.76 1.88 -3.93
N ALA A 115 -18.04 3.07 -4.45
CA ALA A 115 -18.01 3.38 -5.87
C ALA A 115 -16.59 3.72 -6.31
N PHE A 116 -15.77 4.31 -5.43
CA PHE A 116 -14.43 4.79 -5.73
C PHE A 116 -13.40 4.35 -4.68
N ASN A 117 -12.19 4.06 -5.12
CA ASN A 117 -11.03 3.85 -4.27
C ASN A 117 -9.85 4.68 -4.81
N VAL A 118 -9.33 5.59 -4.00
CA VAL A 118 -8.26 6.51 -4.37
C VAL A 118 -7.05 6.29 -3.49
N GLY A 119 -5.90 6.08 -4.12
CA GLY A 119 -4.62 5.90 -3.43
C GLY A 119 -3.60 6.98 -3.78
N SER A 120 -2.80 7.36 -2.78
CA SER A 120 -1.55 8.12 -2.96
C SER A 120 -0.40 7.44 -2.23
N ALA A 121 0.81 7.52 -2.78
CA ALA A 121 2.02 6.95 -2.19
C ALA A 121 1.82 5.48 -1.76
N GLY A 122 2.09 5.11 -0.51
CA GLY A 122 1.94 3.72 -0.07
C GLY A 122 0.49 3.22 -0.06
N GLY A 123 -0.50 4.14 -0.07
CA GLY A 123 -1.91 3.79 -0.27
C GLY A 123 -2.19 3.19 -1.65
N THR A 124 -1.42 3.55 -2.68
CA THR A 124 -1.58 2.99 -4.05
C THR A 124 -1.25 1.51 -4.14
N PHE A 125 -0.43 0.99 -3.23
CA PHE A 125 0.05 -0.39 -3.31
C PHE A 125 -1.11 -1.38 -3.18
N THR A 126 -2.13 -1.02 -2.38
CA THR A 126 -3.35 -1.83 -2.22
C THR A 126 -4.30 -1.78 -3.43
N GLY A 127 -4.14 -0.81 -4.33
CA GLY A 127 -5.01 -0.61 -5.50
C GLY A 127 -4.56 -1.30 -6.79
N ILE A 128 -3.29 -1.72 -6.89
CA ILE A 128 -2.70 -2.30 -8.12
C ILE A 128 -2.51 -3.81 -8.08
N THR A 129 -2.52 -4.46 -6.92
CA THR A 129 -1.93 -5.80 -6.87
C THR A 129 -2.75 -6.78 -7.68
N ASN A 130 -2.31 -7.29 -8.84
CA ASN A 130 -3.04 -8.41 -9.49
C ASN A 130 -2.94 -9.71 -8.64
N ARG A 131 -2.16 -9.66 -7.54
CA ARG A 131 -2.12 -10.63 -6.42
C ARG A 131 -3.31 -10.50 -5.46
N GLY A 132 -4.00 -9.37 -5.53
CA GLY A 132 -5.10 -8.96 -4.68
C GLY A 132 -5.65 -7.66 -5.25
N VAL A 133 -6.18 -7.70 -6.48
CA VAL A 133 -6.92 -6.56 -7.03
C VAL A 133 -8.14 -6.70 -6.18
N VAL A 134 -8.17 -5.84 -5.16
CA VAL A 134 -9.08 -5.94 -4.05
C VAL A 134 -10.48 -5.84 -4.65
N GLN A 135 -11.08 -7.00 -4.91
CA GLN A 135 -12.46 -7.18 -4.55
C GLN A 135 -12.51 -6.77 -3.10
N LEU A 136 -13.08 -5.60 -2.85
CA LEU A 136 -13.40 -5.18 -1.51
C LEU A 136 -14.16 -6.37 -0.86
N GLY A 137 -15.04 -7.08 -1.55
CA GLY A 137 -15.66 -8.32 -1.06
C GLY A 137 -14.81 -9.61 -0.90
N SER A 138 -13.48 -9.68 -1.05
CA SER A 138 -12.72 -10.95 -0.93
C SER A 138 -11.33 -10.88 -0.27
N PHE A 139 -11.14 -9.97 0.69
CA PHE A 139 -10.00 -10.07 1.61
C PHE A 139 -10.20 -11.22 2.61
N SER A 140 -9.70 -12.41 2.27
CA SER A 140 -9.49 -13.42 3.31
C SER A 140 -8.19 -13.11 4.06
N ARG A 141 -8.19 -13.33 5.39
CA ARG A 141 -7.05 -13.18 6.32
C ARG A 141 -5.75 -13.86 5.85
N ARG A 142 -5.82 -14.74 4.84
CA ARG A 142 -4.72 -15.53 4.29
C ARG A 142 -3.78 -14.75 3.34
N GLN A 143 -4.20 -13.63 2.75
CA GLN A 143 -3.40 -12.96 1.70
C GLN A 143 -2.20 -12.15 2.20
N PHE A 144 -2.11 -11.82 3.49
CA PHE A 144 -0.89 -11.27 4.09
C PHE A 144 -0.27 -12.22 5.13
N SER A 145 -0.82 -13.43 5.30
CA SER A 145 -0.42 -14.36 6.36
C SER A 145 -0.07 -15.77 5.86
N SER A 146 -0.21 -16.07 4.57
CA SER A 146 0.14 -17.39 4.02
C SER A 146 1.38 -17.27 3.12
N SER A 147 2.35 -18.12 3.42
CA SER A 147 3.55 -18.36 2.62
C SER A 147 3.31 -19.31 1.45
N SER A 148 2.07 -19.80 1.26
CA SER A 148 1.76 -20.89 0.33
C SER A 148 0.91 -20.49 -0.88
N ASP A 149 0.28 -19.31 -0.87
CA ASP A 149 -0.51 -18.84 -2.01
C ASP A 149 0.27 -17.79 -2.81
N ASN A 150 0.23 -17.89 -4.14
CA ASN A 150 0.82 -16.95 -5.11
C ASN A 150 0.24 -15.52 -5.06
N SER A 151 -0.37 -15.08 -3.94
CA SER A 151 -1.20 -13.88 -3.79
C SER A 151 -0.77 -12.93 -2.66
N SER A 152 0.29 -13.24 -1.89
CA SER A 152 0.76 -12.37 -0.80
C SER A 152 1.87 -11.41 -1.22
N ALA A 153 1.89 -10.23 -0.60
CA ALA A 153 3.02 -9.31 -0.71
C ALA A 153 4.22 -9.88 0.04
N LEU A 154 5.37 -9.98 -0.62
CA LEU A 154 6.59 -10.62 -0.09
C LEU A 154 7.37 -9.66 0.84
N LEU A 155 6.72 -9.07 1.84
CA LEU A 155 7.30 -7.98 2.64
C LEU A 155 8.38 -8.44 3.63
N GLU A 156 8.52 -9.74 3.85
CA GLU A 156 9.64 -10.34 4.58
C GLU A 156 10.95 -10.31 3.80
N ILE A 157 10.88 -10.12 2.48
CA ILE A 157 12.03 -9.89 1.62
C ILE A 157 12.23 -8.37 1.51
N ASP A 158 13.46 -7.90 1.70
CA ASP A 158 13.76 -6.47 1.67
C ASP A 158 13.76 -5.91 0.24
N LEU A 159 13.08 -4.77 0.05
CA LEU A 159 12.96 -4.11 -1.26
C LEU A 159 14.32 -3.72 -1.85
N LEU A 160 15.28 -3.30 -1.01
CA LEU A 160 16.59 -2.82 -1.44
C LEU A 160 17.63 -3.93 -1.44
N LYS A 161 17.57 -4.83 -0.46
CA LYS A 161 18.62 -5.82 -0.16
C LYS A 161 18.01 -7.22 0.07
N PRO A 162 17.34 -7.80 -0.94
CA PRO A 162 16.52 -9.00 -0.75
C PRO A 162 17.31 -10.23 -0.28
N ALA A 163 18.59 -10.35 -0.65
CA ALA A 163 19.48 -11.45 -0.26
C ALA A 163 20.45 -11.10 0.89
N GLY A 164 20.06 -10.16 1.77
CA GLY A 164 20.87 -9.73 2.92
C GLY A 164 21.72 -8.49 2.63
N SER A 165 22.48 -8.05 3.64
CA SER A 165 23.18 -6.75 3.63
C SER A 165 24.31 -6.64 2.60
N ASP A 166 24.91 -7.76 2.20
CA ASP A 166 25.96 -7.79 1.19
C ASP A 166 25.38 -7.52 -0.20
N ALA A 167 25.52 -6.28 -0.67
CA ALA A 167 25.08 -5.91 -2.01
C ALA A 167 25.77 -6.72 -3.11
N SER A 168 26.98 -7.26 -2.88
CA SER A 168 27.74 -8.06 -3.85
C SER A 168 27.30 -9.53 -3.93
N ALA A 169 26.45 -9.98 -3.01
CA ALA A 169 25.91 -11.34 -3.03
C ALA A 169 25.28 -11.66 -4.40
N ALA A 170 25.52 -12.88 -4.89
CA ALA A 170 25.10 -13.27 -6.25
C ALA A 170 23.60 -13.06 -6.52
N ASN A 171 22.76 -13.34 -5.53
CA ASN A 171 21.31 -13.14 -5.63
C ASN A 171 20.92 -11.66 -5.64
N ASN A 172 21.59 -10.81 -4.85
CA ASN A 172 21.41 -9.36 -4.93
C ASN A 172 21.84 -8.82 -6.29
N GLN A 173 22.96 -9.28 -6.86
CA GLN A 173 23.38 -8.86 -8.20
C GLN A 173 22.37 -9.30 -9.28
N LYS A 174 21.84 -10.53 -9.25
CA LYS A 174 20.78 -10.95 -10.19
C LYS A 174 19.54 -10.06 -10.10
N TYR A 175 19.12 -9.73 -8.89
CA TYR A 175 18.00 -8.82 -8.66
C TYR A 175 18.28 -7.41 -9.20
N TYR A 176 19.46 -6.85 -8.91
CA TYR A 176 19.87 -5.54 -9.40
C TYR A 176 20.00 -5.49 -10.92
N ASP A 177 20.55 -6.53 -11.53
CA ASP A 177 20.69 -6.64 -12.98
C ASP A 177 19.31 -6.70 -13.65
N SER A 178 18.34 -7.41 -13.07
CA SER A 178 16.95 -7.44 -13.55
C SER A 178 16.31 -6.04 -13.56
N ILE A 179 16.33 -5.33 -12.42
CA ILE A 179 15.70 -4.00 -12.32
C ILE A 179 16.44 -2.94 -13.17
N LEU A 180 17.77 -3.03 -13.29
CA LEU A 180 18.56 -2.14 -14.14
C LEU A 180 18.30 -2.40 -15.62
N SER A 181 18.21 -3.68 -16.03
CA SER A 181 17.96 -4.04 -17.43
C SER A 181 16.63 -3.47 -17.92
N LYS A 182 15.59 -3.45 -17.08
CA LYS A 182 14.31 -2.82 -17.41
C LYS A 182 14.43 -1.31 -17.58
N ALA A 183 15.08 -0.62 -16.64
CA ALA A 183 15.28 0.83 -16.73
C ALA A 183 16.14 1.20 -17.96
N TYR A 184 17.17 0.40 -18.26
CA TYR A 184 17.96 0.51 -19.48
C TYR A 184 17.12 0.29 -20.74
N ALA A 185 16.29 -0.75 -20.77
CA ALA A 185 15.37 -1.04 -21.89
C ALA A 185 14.40 0.12 -22.15
N LYS A 186 13.94 0.81 -21.10
CA LYS A 186 13.20 2.08 -21.25
C LYS A 186 14.08 3.16 -21.87
N GLY A 187 15.31 3.35 -21.38
CA GLY A 187 16.25 4.35 -21.88
C GLY A 187 16.59 4.23 -23.37
N VAL A 188 16.74 3.00 -23.89
CA VAL A 188 17.02 2.78 -25.32
C VAL A 188 15.86 3.12 -26.25
N THR A 189 14.64 3.29 -25.73
CA THR A 189 13.47 3.77 -26.51
C THR A 189 13.43 5.30 -26.64
N GLY A 190 14.39 6.02 -26.03
CA GLY A 190 14.41 7.49 -25.99
C GLY A 190 13.61 8.08 -24.82
N LEU A 191 13.07 7.25 -23.93
CA LEU A 191 12.46 7.69 -22.68
C LEU A 191 13.52 7.95 -21.60
N HIS A 192 13.14 8.66 -20.53
CA HIS A 192 14.06 9.13 -19.49
C HIS A 192 13.89 8.36 -18.17
N PRO A 193 14.55 7.21 -17.97
CA PRO A 193 14.48 6.47 -16.71
C PRO A 193 15.23 7.21 -15.59
N SER A 194 14.81 6.99 -14.35
CA SER A 194 15.37 7.61 -13.14
C SER A 194 15.47 6.61 -11.99
N LEU A 195 15.86 7.08 -10.80
CA LEU A 195 15.81 6.25 -9.60
C LEU A 195 14.36 5.80 -9.28
N THR A 196 13.36 6.58 -9.71
CA THR A 196 11.94 6.21 -9.61
C THR A 196 11.62 4.96 -10.42
N ASP A 197 12.23 4.73 -11.58
CA ASP A 197 12.00 3.51 -12.37
C ASP A 197 12.57 2.25 -11.69
N LEU A 198 13.72 2.39 -11.02
CA LEU A 198 14.30 1.31 -10.23
C LEU A 198 13.41 1.00 -9.02
N TRP A 199 12.97 2.03 -8.29
CA TRP A 199 12.02 1.89 -7.18
C TRP A 199 10.68 1.27 -7.62
N SER A 200 10.17 1.67 -8.78
CA SER A 200 8.97 1.09 -9.41
C SER A 200 9.13 -0.42 -9.62
N SER A 201 10.30 -0.82 -10.11
CA SER A 201 10.62 -2.24 -10.34
C SER A 201 10.73 -3.00 -9.02
N MET A 202 11.41 -2.43 -8.02
CA MET A 202 11.48 -3.02 -6.67
C MET A 202 10.07 -3.25 -6.11
N LEU A 203 9.18 -2.25 -6.18
CA LEU A 203 7.80 -2.40 -5.73
C LEU A 203 7.02 -3.47 -6.51
N ALA A 204 7.26 -3.62 -7.81
CA ALA A 204 6.59 -4.61 -8.64
C ALA A 204 6.82 -6.04 -8.12
N TYR A 205 8.04 -6.35 -7.65
CA TYR A 205 8.37 -7.66 -7.07
C TYR A 205 7.49 -8.03 -5.87
N HIS A 206 7.03 -7.05 -5.10
CA HIS A 206 6.23 -7.30 -3.90
C HIS A 206 4.73 -7.16 -4.16
N PHE A 207 4.33 -6.20 -4.99
CA PHE A 207 2.94 -5.78 -5.11
C PHE A 207 2.27 -6.20 -6.41
N ILE A 208 2.98 -6.71 -7.42
CA ILE A 208 2.36 -7.06 -8.71
C ILE A 208 2.56 -8.56 -9.00
N ASN A 209 1.59 -9.19 -9.68
CA ASN A 209 1.71 -10.59 -10.08
C ASN A 209 2.96 -10.83 -10.91
N GLY A 210 3.65 -11.94 -10.63
CA GLY A 210 4.79 -12.39 -11.41
C GLY A 210 5.89 -12.98 -10.53
N THR A 211 6.01 -12.48 -9.30
CA THR A 211 7.09 -12.90 -8.38
C THR A 211 6.58 -13.88 -7.32
N THR A 212 7.35 -14.89 -6.97
CA THR A 212 7.16 -15.78 -5.82
C THR A 212 8.48 -15.86 -5.06
N SER A 213 8.48 -16.50 -3.88
CA SER A 213 9.73 -16.80 -3.17
C SER A 213 10.70 -17.60 -4.04
N ASP A 214 10.16 -18.53 -4.84
CA ASP A 214 10.95 -19.49 -5.61
C ASP A 214 11.61 -18.85 -6.82
N ASN A 215 10.98 -17.83 -7.41
CA ASN A 215 11.45 -17.17 -8.61
C ASN A 215 12.05 -15.78 -8.37
N PHE A 216 12.15 -15.32 -7.12
CA PHE A 216 12.57 -13.94 -6.79
C PHE A 216 13.91 -13.54 -7.42
N TYR A 217 14.83 -14.49 -7.62
CA TYR A 217 16.18 -14.25 -8.13
C TYR A 217 16.40 -14.84 -9.54
N THR A 218 15.33 -15.10 -10.28
CA THR A 218 15.38 -15.67 -11.64
C THR A 218 14.55 -14.83 -12.60
N ASN A 219 14.99 -14.69 -13.87
CA ASN A 219 14.26 -13.89 -14.87
C ASN A 219 13.25 -14.74 -15.68
N ASP A 220 12.72 -15.80 -15.08
CA ASP A 220 11.71 -16.68 -15.66
C ASP A 220 10.33 -16.02 -15.77
N THR A 221 10.12 -14.89 -15.09
CA THR A 221 8.92 -14.05 -15.23
C THR A 221 9.28 -12.58 -15.41
N SER A 222 8.28 -11.76 -15.73
CA SER A 222 8.42 -10.31 -15.82
C SER A 222 8.42 -9.58 -14.46
N HIS A 223 8.25 -10.29 -13.33
CA HIS A 223 8.14 -9.70 -11.99
C HIS A 223 7.17 -8.51 -11.89
N GLY A 224 6.03 -8.61 -12.57
CA GLY A 224 4.99 -7.59 -12.56
C GLY A 224 5.22 -6.39 -13.50
N SER A 225 6.34 -6.36 -14.22
CA SER A 225 6.61 -5.28 -15.19
C SER A 225 5.66 -5.24 -16.38
N SER A 226 5.01 -6.36 -16.73
CA SER A 226 4.09 -6.44 -17.88
C SER A 226 2.65 -5.99 -17.61
N PHE A 227 2.31 -5.66 -16.36
CA PHE A 227 0.94 -5.26 -16.02
C PHE A 227 0.68 -3.81 -16.42
N LEU A 228 -0.20 -3.59 -17.40
CA LEU A 228 -0.64 -2.26 -17.82
C LEU A 228 -1.88 -1.82 -17.05
N TRP A 229 -1.92 -0.58 -16.59
CA TRP A 229 -3.05 -0.04 -15.84
C TRP A 229 -4.33 0.00 -16.67
N SER A 230 -4.21 0.38 -17.95
CA SER A 230 -5.33 0.35 -18.89
C SER A 230 -5.84 -1.06 -19.20
N SER A 231 -5.04 -2.11 -18.94
CA SER A 231 -5.47 -3.51 -19.12
C SER A 231 -6.38 -4.00 -17.99
N LEU A 232 -6.48 -3.26 -16.87
CA LEU A 232 -7.40 -3.60 -15.77
C LEU A 232 -8.85 -3.74 -16.26
N ARG A 233 -9.21 -2.97 -17.29
CA ARG A 233 -10.51 -3.01 -17.98
C ARG A 233 -10.89 -4.40 -18.52
N ASN A 234 -9.89 -5.24 -18.78
CA ASN A 234 -10.06 -6.59 -19.33
C ASN A 234 -10.16 -7.66 -18.24
N THR A 235 -10.00 -7.30 -16.97
CA THR A 235 -10.13 -8.25 -15.86
C THR A 235 -11.60 -8.55 -15.57
N SER A 236 -11.88 -9.78 -15.14
CA SER A 236 -13.24 -10.17 -14.75
C SER A 236 -13.77 -9.36 -13.57
N ALA A 237 -12.91 -8.92 -12.65
CA ALA A 237 -13.32 -8.08 -11.52
C ALA A 237 -13.86 -6.72 -11.98
N PHE A 238 -13.16 -6.07 -12.93
CA PHE A 238 -13.56 -4.78 -13.48
C PHE A 238 -14.79 -4.91 -14.40
N GLN A 239 -14.81 -5.87 -15.31
CA GLN A 239 -15.93 -6.07 -16.24
C GLN A 239 -17.25 -6.40 -15.56
N ASN A 240 -17.20 -7.05 -14.38
CA ASN A 240 -18.38 -7.37 -13.57
C ASN A 240 -18.62 -6.36 -12.43
N GLN A 241 -17.94 -5.21 -12.43
CA GLN A 241 -18.07 -4.15 -11.42
C GLN A 241 -17.97 -4.66 -9.96
N LYS A 242 -17.08 -5.64 -9.74
CA LYS A 242 -16.83 -6.23 -8.41
C LYS A 242 -15.82 -5.45 -7.59
N MET A 243 -15.19 -4.43 -8.18
CA MET A 243 -14.26 -3.53 -7.50
C MET A 243 -14.77 -2.09 -7.59
N ALA A 244 -14.44 -1.29 -6.57
CA ALA A 244 -14.59 0.15 -6.66
C ALA A 244 -13.72 0.69 -7.80
N PHE A 245 -14.16 1.78 -8.43
CA PHE A 245 -13.43 2.42 -9.51
C PHE A 245 -12.09 2.95 -8.97
N PRO A 246 -10.95 2.44 -9.47
CA PRO A 246 -9.66 2.74 -8.87
C PRO A 246 -9.06 4.01 -9.47
N ILE A 247 -8.50 4.85 -8.60
CA ILE A 247 -7.88 6.12 -8.95
C ILE A 247 -6.54 6.22 -8.23
N MET A 248 -5.48 6.59 -8.94
CA MET A 248 -4.16 6.84 -8.36
C MET A 248 -3.76 8.27 -8.55
N THR A 249 -3.12 8.86 -7.54
CA THR A 249 -2.64 10.23 -7.65
C THR A 249 -1.15 10.30 -7.91
N LEU A 250 -0.75 11.14 -8.86
CA LEU A 250 0.63 11.55 -9.12
C LEU A 250 0.76 13.06 -8.93
N HIS A 251 1.89 13.51 -8.40
CA HIS A 251 2.05 14.92 -8.02
C HIS A 251 3.22 15.54 -8.75
N THR A 252 3.07 16.77 -9.22
CA THR A 252 4.22 17.58 -9.60
C THR A 252 5.04 17.88 -8.37
N GLN A 253 6.36 17.80 -8.49
CA GLN A 253 7.24 18.15 -7.39
C GLN A 253 7.56 19.64 -7.41
N THR A 254 7.39 20.29 -6.26
CA THR A 254 7.63 21.74 -6.11
C THR A 254 8.40 21.95 -4.81
N PRO A 255 9.44 22.81 -4.80
CA PRO A 255 10.17 23.13 -3.58
C PRO A 255 9.24 23.70 -2.52
N THR A 256 9.45 23.28 -1.28
CA THR A 256 8.60 23.68 -0.15
C THR A 256 8.97 25.07 0.37
N ASN A 257 10.24 25.47 0.24
CA ASN A 257 10.80 26.71 0.77
C ASN A 257 10.44 26.96 2.25
N GLY A 258 10.31 25.89 3.04
CA GLY A 258 9.92 25.95 4.45
C GLY A 258 8.41 26.07 4.72
N ASN A 259 7.57 26.05 3.68
CA ASN A 259 6.11 26.11 3.81
C ASN A 259 5.42 25.06 2.92
N GLU A 260 5.22 23.86 3.48
CA GLU A 260 4.58 22.73 2.80
C GLU A 260 3.17 23.10 2.30
N LEU A 261 2.36 23.74 3.14
CA LEU A 261 0.97 24.13 2.80
C LEU A 261 0.92 25.05 1.58
N GLN A 262 1.84 26.02 1.49
CA GLN A 262 1.92 26.90 0.33
C GLN A 262 2.38 26.14 -0.92
N ALA A 263 3.37 25.26 -0.79
CA ALA A 263 3.85 24.44 -1.91
C ALA A 263 2.70 23.63 -2.53
N TRP A 264 1.83 23.07 -1.69
CA TRP A 264 0.65 22.33 -2.13
C TRP A 264 -0.36 23.16 -2.92
N SER A 265 -0.44 24.49 -2.74
CA SER A 265 -1.30 25.32 -3.59
C SER A 265 -0.82 25.39 -5.06
N GLN A 266 0.48 25.15 -5.28
CA GLN A 266 1.12 25.26 -6.59
C GLN A 266 1.18 23.91 -7.32
N ARG A 267 1.23 22.80 -6.57
CA ARG A 267 1.30 21.46 -7.15
C ARG A 267 0.05 21.12 -7.98
N MET A 268 0.26 20.58 -9.18
CA MET A 268 -0.76 19.82 -9.90
C MET A 268 -0.82 18.42 -9.33
N VAL A 269 -2.04 17.96 -9.08
CA VAL A 269 -2.33 16.58 -8.72
C VAL A 269 -3.04 15.97 -9.92
N TYR A 270 -2.38 14.99 -10.52
CA TYR A 270 -2.96 14.17 -11.57
C TYR A 270 -3.63 12.97 -10.94
N GLU A 271 -4.80 12.61 -11.46
CA GLU A 271 -5.39 11.30 -11.25
C GLU A 271 -5.12 10.40 -12.44
N VAL A 272 -4.95 9.10 -12.17
CA VAL A 272 -4.71 8.05 -13.16
C VAL A 272 -5.76 6.96 -12.93
N THR A 273 -6.67 6.81 -13.88
CA THR A 273 -7.72 5.80 -13.88
C THR A 273 -7.44 4.77 -14.99
N PRO A 274 -8.13 3.62 -15.04
CA PRO A 274 -7.96 2.67 -16.15
C PRO A 274 -8.34 3.24 -17.53
N TYR A 275 -9.10 4.35 -17.57
CA TYR A 275 -9.54 5.00 -18.80
C TYR A 275 -8.67 6.20 -19.18
N GLU A 276 -8.39 7.07 -18.21
CA GLU A 276 -7.73 8.35 -18.45
C GLU A 276 -6.85 8.81 -17.28
N MET A 277 -5.84 9.63 -17.60
CA MET A 277 -5.02 10.39 -16.67
C MET A 277 -5.20 11.87 -16.92
N GLY A 278 -5.21 12.69 -15.89
CA GLY A 278 -5.24 14.15 -16.02
C GLY A 278 -5.62 14.80 -14.71
N SER A 279 -6.21 16.00 -14.76
CA SER A 279 -6.63 16.68 -13.53
C SER A 279 -7.94 17.43 -13.69
N HIS A 280 -8.75 17.32 -12.64
CA HIS A 280 -9.90 18.18 -12.37
C HIS A 280 -9.48 19.52 -11.71
N ASP A 281 -8.19 19.81 -11.55
CA ASP A 281 -7.77 21.16 -11.15
C ASP A 281 -8.16 22.16 -12.26
N PRO A 282 -8.87 23.27 -11.93
CA PRO A 282 -9.27 24.30 -12.88
C PRO A 282 -8.15 24.85 -13.77
N ARG A 283 -6.90 24.75 -13.31
CA ARG A 283 -5.71 25.17 -14.05
C ARG A 283 -5.39 24.24 -15.23
N LEU A 284 -5.73 22.95 -15.17
CA LEU A 284 -5.49 21.99 -16.26
C LEU A 284 -6.79 21.65 -16.99
N ASN A 285 -7.81 21.15 -16.28
CA ASN A 285 -9.11 20.76 -16.85
C ASN A 285 -8.99 19.91 -18.13
N ALA A 286 -8.15 18.88 -18.09
CA ALA A 286 -7.93 18.01 -19.23
C ALA A 286 -7.52 16.62 -18.80
N MET A 287 -7.87 15.65 -19.65
CA MET A 287 -7.56 14.24 -19.49
C MET A 287 -7.00 13.68 -20.80
N SER A 288 -6.10 12.71 -20.67
CA SER A 288 -5.51 11.93 -21.76
C SER A 288 -5.76 10.45 -21.50
N ALA A 289 -6.03 9.66 -22.53
CA ALA A 289 -6.29 8.23 -22.36
C ALA A 289 -5.08 7.50 -21.76
N THR A 290 -5.32 6.69 -20.73
CA THR A 290 -4.28 5.99 -19.96
C THR A 290 -3.45 5.06 -20.83
N GLN A 291 -4.07 4.41 -21.82
CA GLN A 291 -3.35 3.53 -22.74
C GLN A 291 -2.30 4.25 -23.60
N TYR A 292 -2.29 5.59 -23.63
CA TYR A 292 -1.42 6.39 -24.48
C TYR A 292 -0.44 7.31 -23.73
N LEU A 293 -0.19 7.10 -22.43
CA LEU A 293 0.61 8.01 -21.59
C LEU A 293 2.09 8.14 -21.98
N GLY A 294 2.60 7.29 -22.87
CA GLY A 294 3.92 7.46 -23.47
C GLY A 294 3.98 8.49 -24.60
N THR A 295 2.85 9.09 -24.97
CA THR A 295 2.72 9.94 -26.16
C THR A 295 3.02 11.39 -25.83
N HIS A 296 3.95 11.99 -26.58
CA HIS A 296 4.09 13.45 -26.61
C HIS A 296 2.94 14.07 -27.40
N ALA A 297 2.33 15.11 -26.87
CA ALA A 297 1.26 15.82 -27.53
C ALA A 297 1.37 17.32 -27.31
N THR A 298 1.05 18.09 -28.34
CA THR A 298 1.00 19.55 -28.29
C THR A 298 -0.41 20.04 -28.59
N GLY A 299 -0.98 20.84 -27.69
CA GLY A 299 -2.33 21.38 -27.86
C GLY A 299 -3.42 20.30 -27.89
N GLY A 300 -3.20 19.18 -27.19
CA GLY A 300 -4.15 18.05 -27.12
C GLY A 300 -4.11 17.12 -28.35
N LYS A 301 -3.08 17.22 -29.20
CA LYS A 301 -2.89 16.35 -30.37
C LYS A 301 -1.55 15.62 -30.29
N PRO A 302 -1.50 14.30 -30.52
CA PRO A 302 -0.25 13.55 -30.59
C PRO A 302 0.70 14.15 -31.62
N ASP A 303 1.98 14.27 -31.26
CA ASP A 303 2.99 14.77 -32.18
C ASP A 303 3.18 13.77 -33.34
N ASN A 304 3.17 14.27 -34.58
CA ASN A 304 3.29 13.48 -35.81
C ASN A 304 2.24 12.35 -35.97
N ASP A 305 1.06 12.48 -35.33
CA ASP A 305 -0.01 11.46 -35.35
C ASP A 305 0.44 10.06 -34.88
N LYS A 306 1.50 10.00 -34.07
CA LYS A 306 2.04 8.78 -33.48
C LYS A 306 1.66 8.65 -32.02
N CYS A 307 1.22 7.47 -31.63
CA CYS A 307 0.81 7.18 -30.27
C CYS A 307 1.63 6.05 -29.70
N GLN A 308 2.02 6.18 -28.43
CA GLN A 308 2.76 5.17 -27.71
C GLN A 308 1.85 4.46 -26.73
N THR A 309 1.82 3.13 -26.78
CA THR A 309 1.13 2.29 -25.79
C THR A 309 2.15 1.57 -24.92
N GLY A 310 1.74 1.03 -23.77
CA GLY A 310 2.59 0.23 -22.89
C GLY A 310 3.41 1.03 -21.86
N PHE A 311 3.36 2.36 -21.91
CA PHE A 311 4.02 3.21 -20.89
C PHE A 311 3.30 3.17 -19.54
N ASP A 312 2.02 2.85 -19.53
CA ASP A 312 1.13 2.81 -18.36
C ASP A 312 1.33 1.57 -17.48
N GLU A 313 2.57 1.10 -17.35
CA GLU A 313 2.90 0.01 -16.43
C GLU A 313 2.44 0.38 -15.01
N GLY A 314 1.66 -0.51 -14.37
CA GLY A 314 1.17 -0.28 -13.02
C GLY A 314 2.32 -0.07 -12.02
N SER A 315 3.46 -0.73 -12.23
CA SER A 315 4.68 -0.52 -11.43
C SER A 315 5.16 0.93 -11.49
N LEU A 316 5.15 1.55 -12.68
CA LEU A 316 5.60 2.92 -12.86
C LEU A 316 4.64 3.91 -12.22
N ILE A 317 3.33 3.64 -12.24
CA ILE A 317 2.32 4.48 -11.59
C ILE A 317 2.49 4.44 -10.06
N ILE A 318 2.53 3.25 -9.43
CA ILE A 318 2.73 3.15 -7.97
C ILE A 318 4.10 3.67 -7.55
N GLY A 319 5.14 3.41 -8.34
CA GLY A 319 6.50 3.86 -8.04
C GLY A 319 6.64 5.36 -8.17
N THR A 320 6.01 5.98 -9.18
CA THR A 320 5.92 7.44 -9.29
C THR A 320 5.13 8.02 -8.13
N SER A 321 3.94 7.50 -7.83
CA SER A 321 3.07 7.97 -6.74
C SER A 321 3.72 7.88 -5.35
N SER A 322 4.69 6.97 -5.16
CA SER A 322 5.38 6.73 -3.88
C SER A 322 6.84 7.14 -3.89
N SER A 323 7.33 7.76 -4.96
CA SER A 323 8.75 8.09 -5.10
C SER A 323 9.17 9.14 -4.06
N PRO A 324 10.14 8.83 -3.16
CA PRO A 324 10.56 9.76 -2.13
C PRO A 324 11.81 10.57 -2.52
N PHE A 325 12.27 10.47 -3.77
CA PHE A 325 13.62 10.87 -4.14
C PHE A 325 13.80 12.33 -4.50
N TYR A 326 12.71 13.10 -4.61
CA TYR A 326 12.77 14.49 -5.04
C TYR A 326 13.73 15.29 -4.17
N ASN A 327 14.69 15.96 -4.81
CA ASN A 327 15.65 16.81 -4.12
C ASN A 327 15.33 18.28 -4.36
N GLN A 328 14.62 18.90 -3.41
CA GLN A 328 14.24 20.31 -3.49
C GLN A 328 15.43 21.29 -3.52
N ASN A 329 16.62 20.85 -3.10
CA ASN A 329 17.82 21.69 -3.07
C ASN A 329 18.68 21.56 -4.33
N GLU A 330 18.25 20.75 -5.31
CA GLU A 330 19.03 20.45 -6.49
C GLU A 330 18.19 20.65 -7.76
N ALA A 331 18.47 21.77 -8.43
CA ALA A 331 17.64 22.27 -9.52
C ALA A 331 17.60 21.33 -10.73
N ASP A 332 18.67 20.59 -11.00
CA ASP A 332 18.78 19.77 -12.22
C ASP A 332 18.28 18.33 -12.01
N GLY A 333 17.98 17.91 -10.77
CA GLY A 333 17.50 16.57 -10.44
C GLY A 333 18.53 15.45 -10.65
N ASN A 334 19.81 15.81 -10.79
CA ASN A 334 20.93 14.90 -10.97
C ASN A 334 21.36 14.19 -9.69
N GLN A 335 21.02 14.71 -8.51
CA GLN A 335 21.34 14.11 -7.21
C GLN A 335 20.06 13.85 -6.41
N PRO A 336 19.46 12.66 -6.56
CA PRO A 336 18.25 12.30 -5.82
C PRO A 336 18.49 12.26 -4.30
N ASN A 337 17.47 12.62 -3.53
CA ASN A 337 17.51 12.52 -2.09
C ASN A 337 17.23 11.07 -1.64
N VAL A 338 18.24 10.41 -1.10
CA VAL A 338 18.14 9.04 -0.54
C VAL A 338 18.19 9.03 1.00
N THR A 339 18.13 10.18 1.66
CA THR A 339 18.11 10.24 3.12
C THR A 339 16.91 9.48 3.67
N GLY A 340 17.12 8.71 4.74
CA GLY A 340 16.06 7.95 5.43
C GLY A 340 16.21 6.43 5.32
N PHE A 341 16.76 5.89 4.22
CA PHE A 341 16.91 4.44 3.99
C PHE A 341 18.06 3.76 4.79
N GLY A 342 18.64 4.44 5.79
CA GLY A 342 19.87 4.02 6.45
C GLY A 342 21.11 4.07 5.53
N SER A 343 22.30 3.84 6.09
CA SER A 343 23.58 3.93 5.35
C SER A 343 23.66 2.94 4.19
N ASP A 344 23.30 1.69 4.44
CA ASP A 344 23.40 0.62 3.45
C ASP A 344 22.38 0.77 2.32
N GLY A 345 21.14 1.16 2.67
CA GLY A 345 20.09 1.42 1.69
C GLY A 345 20.43 2.61 0.81
N SER A 346 20.92 3.69 1.41
CA SER A 346 21.42 4.88 0.67
C SER A 346 22.58 4.51 -0.26
N THR A 347 23.52 3.69 0.21
CA THR A 347 24.66 3.20 -0.60
C THR A 347 24.17 2.35 -1.77
N THR A 348 23.21 1.45 -1.53
CA THR A 348 22.62 0.60 -2.58
C THR A 348 21.95 1.44 -3.65
N LEU A 349 21.11 2.40 -3.27
CA LEU A 349 20.42 3.31 -4.20
C LEU A 349 21.42 4.16 -5.00
N ASN A 350 22.45 4.70 -4.35
CA ASN A 350 23.50 5.47 -5.03
C ASN A 350 24.30 4.62 -6.03
N ASN A 351 24.64 3.38 -5.68
CA ASN A 351 25.34 2.46 -6.56
C ASN A 351 24.47 2.07 -7.78
N LEU A 352 23.19 1.79 -7.56
CA LEU A 352 22.24 1.50 -8.62
C LEU A 352 22.06 2.72 -9.54
N LEU A 353 21.95 3.92 -8.99
CA LEU A 353 21.89 5.15 -9.77
C LEU A 353 23.16 5.37 -10.60
N ALA A 354 24.34 5.13 -10.04
CA ALA A 354 25.61 5.24 -10.76
C ALA A 354 25.69 4.23 -11.91
N LYS A 355 25.28 2.98 -11.68
CA LYS A 355 25.17 1.95 -12.73
C LYS A 355 24.21 2.38 -13.83
N LEU A 356 23.00 2.85 -13.49
CA LEU A 356 22.02 3.35 -14.45
C LEU A 356 22.63 4.47 -15.31
N LYS A 357 23.20 5.51 -14.69
CA LYS A 357 23.85 6.63 -15.39
C LYS A 357 24.94 6.17 -16.36
N SER A 358 25.73 5.17 -15.97
CA SER A 358 26.82 4.64 -16.80
C SER A 358 26.35 3.79 -17.98
N GLN A 359 25.17 3.18 -17.87
CA GLN A 359 24.63 2.27 -18.89
C GLN A 359 23.75 2.98 -19.91
N LEU A 360 23.10 4.09 -19.53
CA LEU A 360 22.18 4.78 -20.43
C LEU A 360 22.88 5.30 -21.69
N PRO A 361 22.23 5.18 -22.88
CA PRO A 361 22.80 5.69 -24.14
C PRO A 361 22.90 7.23 -24.16
N SER A 362 22.11 7.90 -23.33
CA SER A 362 22.13 9.35 -23.13
C SER A 362 21.68 9.68 -21.71
N PRO A 363 22.18 10.78 -21.10
CA PRO A 363 21.73 11.18 -19.78
C PRO A 363 20.21 11.37 -19.73
N SER A 364 19.60 10.89 -18.65
CA SER A 364 18.21 11.21 -18.33
C SER A 364 18.05 12.70 -18.01
N ARG A 365 16.83 13.22 -18.14
CA ARG A 365 16.51 14.62 -17.83
C ARG A 365 16.68 14.93 -16.34
N ARG A 366 16.13 14.05 -15.50
CA ARG A 366 16.19 14.08 -14.04
C ARG A 366 16.24 12.65 -13.53
N TYR A 367 16.92 12.45 -12.41
CA TYR A 367 17.05 11.15 -11.75
C TYR A 367 16.24 11.04 -10.46
N ASP A 368 15.64 12.13 -9.98
CA ASP A 368 14.97 12.25 -8.69
C ASP A 368 13.43 12.21 -8.74
N VAL A 369 12.86 12.07 -9.94
CA VAL A 369 11.42 12.04 -10.22
C VAL A 369 11.10 10.99 -11.29
N GLY A 370 9.84 10.59 -11.41
CA GLY A 370 9.34 9.89 -12.59
C GLY A 370 9.19 10.87 -13.75
N ASN A 371 9.87 10.61 -14.87
CA ASN A 371 9.75 11.43 -16.08
C ASN A 371 8.64 10.87 -16.98
N TRP A 372 7.57 11.63 -17.17
CA TRP A 372 6.41 11.26 -17.99
C TRP A 372 6.31 12.16 -19.22
N PRO A 373 6.16 11.64 -20.45
CA PRO A 373 5.82 12.46 -21.60
C PRO A 373 4.58 13.31 -21.29
N ASN A 374 4.60 14.60 -21.65
CA ASN A 374 3.50 15.50 -21.30
C ASN A 374 2.41 15.48 -22.39
N PRO A 375 1.22 14.87 -22.15
CA PRO A 375 0.12 14.95 -23.10
C PRO A 375 -0.63 16.30 -23.04
N PHE A 376 -0.28 17.17 -22.07
CA PHE A 376 -0.94 18.43 -21.78
C PHE A 376 -0.11 19.67 -22.18
N LYS A 377 0.94 19.49 -22.99
CA LYS A 377 1.75 20.64 -23.44
C LYS A 377 0.87 21.63 -24.19
N ASN A 378 0.99 22.91 -23.85
CA ASN A 378 0.19 24.04 -24.28
C ASN A 378 -1.32 23.90 -23.96
N ILE A 379 -1.66 23.16 -22.90
CA ILE A 379 -3.01 23.07 -22.32
C ILE A 379 -2.96 23.57 -20.88
N GLY A 380 -3.96 24.35 -20.48
CA GLY A 380 -4.07 24.87 -19.12
C GLY A 380 -3.11 26.02 -18.80
N ASN A 381 -3.11 26.45 -17.54
CA ASN A 381 -2.28 27.53 -17.00
C ASN A 381 -1.67 27.11 -15.66
N TYR A 382 -0.57 26.37 -15.74
CA TYR A 382 0.20 25.87 -14.59
C TYR A 382 1.68 25.66 -14.99
N SER A 383 2.54 25.39 -14.02
CA SER A 383 4.01 25.40 -14.19
C SER A 383 4.52 24.50 -15.32
N ASP A 384 3.90 23.34 -15.53
CA ASP A 384 4.43 22.34 -16.46
C ASP A 384 3.71 22.38 -17.82
N SER A 385 2.75 23.30 -18.01
CA SER A 385 1.97 23.41 -19.25
C SER A 385 2.82 23.67 -20.49
N THR A 386 4.02 24.23 -20.37
CA THR A 386 4.93 24.48 -21.51
C THR A 386 6.02 23.43 -21.67
N GLN A 387 6.07 22.42 -20.80
CA GLN A 387 7.15 21.44 -20.74
C GLN A 387 6.84 20.22 -21.62
N ASP A 388 7.87 19.62 -22.22
CA ASP A 388 7.73 18.35 -22.96
C ASP A 388 7.52 17.14 -22.03
N TRP A 389 7.92 17.29 -20.77
CA TRP A 389 7.93 16.24 -19.75
C TRP A 389 7.32 16.74 -18.45
N LEU A 390 6.49 15.91 -17.86
CA LEU A 390 6.01 16.06 -16.49
C LEU A 390 7.01 15.41 -15.54
N ASN A 391 7.42 16.15 -14.51
CA ASN A 391 8.32 15.70 -13.46
C ASN A 391 7.47 15.28 -12.26
N LEU A 392 7.05 14.01 -12.24
CA LEU A 392 6.07 13.51 -11.29
C LEU A 392 6.72 12.70 -10.17
N GLY A 393 6.14 12.77 -8.98
CA GLY A 393 6.61 12.01 -7.82
C GLY A 393 5.51 11.77 -6.80
N GLY A 394 5.93 11.29 -5.64
CA GLY A 394 5.02 10.98 -4.54
C GLY A 394 4.98 12.05 -3.46
N ALA A 395 4.04 11.88 -2.54
CA ALA A 395 3.94 12.69 -1.34
C ALA A 395 3.54 11.82 -0.14
N GLN A 396 4.42 11.76 0.87
CA GLN A 396 4.20 10.91 2.05
C GLN A 396 3.15 11.48 3.02
N ASN A 397 2.95 12.80 3.00
CA ASN A 397 2.00 13.53 3.86
C ASN A 397 0.84 14.10 3.03
N PHE A 398 0.20 13.24 2.23
CA PHE A 398 -0.93 13.61 1.37
C PHE A 398 -2.04 12.57 1.45
N LEU A 399 -3.29 13.05 1.50
CA LEU A 399 -4.50 12.25 1.43
C LEU A 399 -5.27 12.64 0.16
N PRO A 400 -5.58 11.70 -0.75
CA PRO A 400 -6.18 11.99 -2.05
C PRO A 400 -7.69 12.22 -1.97
N ILE A 401 -8.11 13.13 -1.08
CA ILE A 401 -9.53 13.42 -0.81
C ILE A 401 -10.15 14.23 -1.95
N GLU A 402 -9.38 15.14 -2.56
CA GLU A 402 -9.89 16.05 -3.58
C GLU A 402 -10.42 15.34 -4.81
N GLN A 403 -9.84 14.20 -5.20
CA GLN A 403 -10.34 13.37 -6.30
C GLN A 403 -11.79 12.93 -6.04
N LEU A 404 -12.15 12.61 -4.80
CA LEU A 404 -13.52 12.24 -4.44
C LEU A 404 -14.46 13.45 -4.28
N MET A 405 -13.91 14.67 -4.19
CA MET A 405 -14.69 15.90 -4.05
C MET A 405 -15.16 16.46 -5.40
N VAL A 406 -14.70 15.95 -6.54
CA VAL A 406 -15.20 16.36 -7.87
C VAL A 406 -16.72 16.26 -7.91
N LYS A 407 -17.43 17.37 -8.17
CA LYS A 407 -18.89 17.43 -8.09
C LYS A 407 -19.58 16.42 -9.00
N ALA A 408 -19.02 16.16 -10.18
CA ALA A 408 -19.56 15.20 -11.13
C ALA A 408 -19.53 13.74 -10.62
N ARG A 409 -18.68 13.42 -9.63
CA ARG A 409 -18.69 12.10 -8.95
C ARG A 409 -19.80 11.97 -7.92
N ASN A 410 -20.38 13.09 -7.46
CA ASN A 410 -21.48 13.15 -6.51
C ASN A 410 -21.28 12.27 -5.24
N VAL A 411 -20.03 12.16 -4.78
CA VAL A 411 -19.69 11.36 -3.60
C VAL A 411 -20.34 11.98 -2.38
N SER A 412 -21.09 11.18 -1.63
CA SER A 412 -21.81 11.65 -0.44
C SER A 412 -21.05 11.35 0.85
N VAL A 413 -20.27 10.26 0.87
CA VAL A 413 -19.44 9.87 2.02
C VAL A 413 -18.03 9.51 1.57
N ILE A 414 -17.03 10.01 2.29
CA ILE A 414 -15.62 9.69 2.06
C ILE A 414 -15.05 9.01 3.31
N ILE A 415 -14.54 7.79 3.16
CA ILE A 415 -13.76 7.11 4.20
C ILE A 415 -12.29 7.44 3.95
N VAL A 416 -11.63 8.09 4.91
CA VAL A 416 -10.23 8.46 4.83
C VAL A 416 -9.41 7.54 5.72
N LEU A 417 -8.45 6.84 5.12
CA LEU A 417 -7.46 6.02 5.81
C LEU A 417 -6.14 6.79 5.85
N ASP A 418 -5.84 7.38 7.01
CA ASP A 418 -4.66 8.22 7.18
C ASP A 418 -3.52 7.47 7.85
N SER A 419 -2.47 7.17 7.10
CA SER A 419 -1.24 6.54 7.59
C SER A 419 0.00 7.41 7.40
N THR A 420 -0.21 8.72 7.30
CA THR A 420 0.86 9.71 7.27
C THR A 420 1.69 9.65 8.56
N GLY A 421 2.97 10.04 8.45
CA GLY A 421 3.95 9.90 9.53
C GLY A 421 4.50 11.26 9.96
N GLU A 422 3.62 12.14 10.39
CA GLU A 422 3.87 13.59 10.45
C GLU A 422 4.59 14.01 11.73
N THR A 423 4.26 13.39 12.86
CA THR A 423 4.97 13.69 14.13
C THR A 423 6.42 13.25 14.08
N THR A 424 7.33 14.11 14.56
CA THR A 424 8.78 13.89 14.46
C THR A 424 9.26 12.70 15.29
N GLU A 425 8.79 12.58 16.53
CA GLU A 425 9.24 11.57 17.50
C GLU A 425 8.68 10.17 17.23
N ASN A 426 7.40 10.07 16.87
CA ASN A 426 6.68 8.80 16.86
C ASN A 426 5.88 8.53 15.57
N LYS A 427 6.06 9.32 14.50
CA LYS A 427 5.51 9.06 13.14
C LYS A 427 4.00 8.73 13.08
N TRP A 428 3.21 9.34 13.96
CA TRP A 428 1.75 9.36 13.90
C TRP A 428 1.24 10.50 13.01
N PRO A 429 0.03 10.37 12.43
CA PRO A 429 -0.69 11.49 11.82
C PRO A 429 -0.92 12.63 12.83
N ASP A 430 -0.71 13.87 12.40
CA ASP A 430 -1.00 15.09 13.19
C ASP A 430 -2.08 15.97 12.57
N GLY A 431 -2.55 15.61 11.37
CA GLY A 431 -3.61 16.29 10.64
C GLY A 431 -3.09 17.27 9.60
N THR A 432 -1.78 17.37 9.39
CA THR A 432 -1.21 18.24 8.35
C THR A 432 -1.73 17.85 6.97
N ALA A 433 -1.83 16.57 6.64
CA ALA A 433 -2.36 16.08 5.37
C ALA A 433 -3.87 16.39 5.19
N MET A 434 -4.66 16.33 6.25
CA MET A 434 -6.06 16.77 6.25
C MET A 434 -6.17 18.28 5.99
N GLN A 435 -5.30 19.08 6.59
CA GLN A 435 -5.24 20.53 6.37
C GLN A 435 -4.78 20.87 4.94
N ILE A 436 -3.83 20.13 4.39
CA ILE A 436 -3.42 20.25 2.97
C ILE A 436 -4.64 20.01 2.06
N ALA A 437 -5.38 18.93 2.27
CA ALA A 437 -6.57 18.61 1.48
C ALA A 437 -7.64 19.71 1.62
N ALA A 438 -7.94 20.15 2.85
CA ALA A 438 -8.92 21.21 3.10
C ALA A 438 -8.54 22.54 2.43
N ASN A 439 -7.27 22.94 2.52
CA ASN A 439 -6.78 24.18 1.93
C ASN A 439 -6.79 24.14 0.40
N ARG A 440 -6.45 23.00 -0.20
CA ARG A 440 -6.53 22.82 -1.66
C ARG A 440 -7.97 22.90 -2.16
N VAL A 441 -8.89 22.19 -1.49
CA VAL A 441 -10.32 22.22 -1.84
C VAL A 441 -10.92 23.62 -1.68
N ASN A 442 -10.68 24.27 -0.55
CA ASN A 442 -11.26 25.58 -0.26
C ASN A 442 -10.60 26.74 -1.02
N GLY A 443 -9.32 26.59 -1.41
CA GLY A 443 -8.56 27.58 -2.15
C GLY A 443 -8.59 27.32 -3.66
N THR A 444 -7.61 26.56 -4.15
CA THR A 444 -7.38 26.35 -5.58
C THR A 444 -8.61 25.78 -6.30
N LEU A 445 -9.26 24.76 -5.73
CA LEU A 445 -10.27 23.96 -6.41
C LEU A 445 -11.69 24.54 -6.30
N SER A 446 -11.94 25.47 -5.38
CA SER A 446 -13.24 26.12 -5.20
C SER A 446 -13.52 27.20 -6.25
N THR A 447 -12.47 27.73 -6.90
CA THR A 447 -12.52 28.91 -7.79
C THR A 447 -13.56 28.82 -8.91
N ASN A 448 -13.77 27.63 -9.48
CA ASN A 448 -14.75 27.40 -10.55
C ASN A 448 -15.92 26.49 -10.10
N GLY A 449 -16.07 26.27 -8.78
CA GLY A 449 -17.15 25.47 -8.23
C GLY A 449 -17.15 24.02 -8.71
N THR A 450 -15.99 23.46 -9.03
CA THR A 450 -15.90 22.12 -9.64
C THR A 450 -15.80 20.99 -8.63
N HIS A 451 -15.40 21.34 -7.40
CA HIS A 451 -15.35 20.45 -6.26
C HIS A 451 -16.42 20.81 -5.24
N GLN A 452 -16.91 19.81 -4.50
CA GLN A 452 -17.71 19.99 -3.29
C GLN A 452 -16.89 20.75 -2.24
N ALA A 453 -17.56 21.43 -1.30
CA ALA A 453 -16.87 22.09 -0.20
C ALA A 453 -16.20 21.05 0.71
N PHE A 454 -15.21 21.48 1.49
CA PHE A 454 -14.63 20.66 2.54
C PHE A 454 -15.41 20.85 3.85
N PRO A 455 -15.75 19.79 4.61
CA PRO A 455 -16.43 19.95 5.89
C PRO A 455 -15.50 20.63 6.93
N PRO A 456 -16.05 21.27 7.97
CA PRO A 456 -15.24 21.82 9.05
C PRO A 456 -14.35 20.74 9.70
N ILE A 457 -13.07 21.05 9.90
CA ILE A 457 -12.08 20.24 10.62
C ILE A 457 -11.31 21.12 11.61
N PRO A 458 -10.69 20.54 12.66
CA PRO A 458 -9.76 21.29 13.49
C PRO A 458 -8.59 21.84 12.66
N SER A 459 -8.10 23.02 13.01
CA SER A 459 -6.95 23.66 12.35
C SER A 459 -5.70 23.64 13.24
N GLY A 460 -4.52 23.51 12.64
CA GLY A 460 -3.25 23.60 13.36
C GLY A 460 -3.16 22.67 14.58
N ALA A 461 -2.73 23.21 15.72
CA ALA A 461 -2.56 22.46 16.95
C ALA A 461 -3.88 21.86 17.50
N ASP A 462 -5.04 22.40 17.12
CA ASP A 462 -6.33 21.91 17.61
C ASP A 462 -6.65 20.50 17.09
N PHE A 463 -6.06 20.09 15.97
CA PHE A 463 -6.20 18.72 15.47
C PHE A 463 -5.66 17.69 16.49
N LEU A 464 -4.54 18.02 17.15
CA LEU A 464 -4.01 17.20 18.23
C LEU A 464 -4.77 17.43 19.55
N ASN A 465 -5.10 18.68 19.90
CA ASN A 465 -5.75 19.00 21.18
C ASN A 465 -7.17 18.43 21.32
N THR A 466 -7.86 18.24 20.19
CA THR A 466 -9.18 17.60 20.14
C THR A 466 -9.12 16.08 20.22
N GLY A 467 -7.95 15.49 19.98
CA GLY A 467 -7.72 14.05 19.99
C GLY A 467 -8.25 13.32 18.75
N VAL A 468 -8.63 14.02 17.68
CA VAL A 468 -9.19 13.40 16.47
C VAL A 468 -8.17 12.56 15.71
N SER A 469 -6.87 12.76 15.91
CA SER A 469 -5.80 11.91 15.36
C SER A 469 -5.60 10.59 16.11
N LEU A 470 -6.31 10.35 17.21
CA LEU A 470 -6.13 9.15 18.06
C LEU A 470 -7.36 8.22 18.07
N ARG A 471 -8.37 8.51 17.25
CA ARG A 471 -9.62 7.74 17.14
C ARG A 471 -10.33 8.01 15.81
N PRO A 472 -11.19 7.10 15.34
CA PRO A 472 -12.14 7.41 14.28
C PRO A 472 -12.95 8.67 14.62
N THR A 473 -13.10 9.57 13.64
CA THR A 473 -13.82 10.86 13.79
C THR A 473 -14.65 11.12 12.54
N PHE A 474 -15.85 11.69 12.71
CA PHE A 474 -16.71 12.09 11.60
C PHE A 474 -16.66 13.61 11.42
N PHE A 475 -16.49 14.07 10.18
CA PHE A 475 -16.56 15.48 9.82
C PHE A 475 -17.77 15.73 8.92
N GLY A 476 -18.46 16.85 9.14
CA GLY A 476 -19.60 17.25 8.33
C GLY A 476 -20.91 16.48 8.61
N CYS A 477 -21.10 15.96 9.83
CA CYS A 477 -22.28 15.15 10.16
C CYS A 477 -23.59 15.93 10.12
N TYR A 478 -23.53 17.25 10.32
CA TYR A 478 -24.69 18.14 10.31
C TYR A 478 -24.64 19.05 9.07
N PRO A 479 -25.16 18.61 7.91
CA PRO A 479 -25.20 19.43 6.70
C PRO A 479 -26.36 20.43 6.75
N THR A 480 -26.21 21.56 6.09
CA THR A 480 -27.36 22.33 5.58
C THR A 480 -27.95 21.61 4.36
N LEU A 481 -29.24 21.78 4.05
CA LEU A 481 -29.87 21.14 2.88
C LEU A 481 -30.00 22.14 1.71
N PRO A 482 -29.54 21.81 0.49
CA PRO A 482 -28.80 20.59 0.12
C PRO A 482 -27.37 20.56 0.71
N PRO A 483 -26.78 19.36 0.98
CA PRO A 483 -25.46 19.25 1.60
C PRO A 483 -24.38 19.96 0.78
N ALA A 484 -23.64 20.86 1.43
CA ALA A 484 -22.53 21.56 0.79
C ALA A 484 -21.27 20.69 0.61
N TYR A 485 -21.15 19.62 1.40
CA TYR A 485 -19.98 18.75 1.49
C TYR A 485 -20.35 17.29 1.82
N PRO A 486 -19.52 16.30 1.43
CA PRO A 486 -19.71 14.92 1.86
C PRO A 486 -19.46 14.77 3.37
N LEU A 487 -19.97 13.70 3.95
CA LEU A 487 -19.57 13.28 5.29
C LEU A 487 -18.20 12.62 5.17
N ILE A 488 -17.22 13.02 5.98
CA ILE A 488 -15.91 12.36 6.01
C ILE A 488 -15.82 11.48 7.26
N ILE A 489 -15.59 10.18 7.07
CA ILE A 489 -15.21 9.25 8.13
C ILE A 489 -13.69 9.15 8.13
N TYR A 490 -13.04 9.82 9.08
CA TYR A 490 -11.59 9.86 9.21
C TYR A 490 -11.12 8.75 10.16
N ILE A 491 -10.27 7.86 9.65
CA ILE A 491 -9.69 6.73 10.38
C ILE A 491 -8.17 6.90 10.35
N PRO A 492 -7.58 7.47 11.41
CA PRO A 492 -6.13 7.61 11.51
C PRO A 492 -5.48 6.28 11.91
N ASN A 493 -4.26 6.07 11.42
CA ASN A 493 -3.30 5.17 12.04
C ASN A 493 -3.01 5.72 13.44
N ALA A 494 -3.51 5.01 14.43
CA ALA A 494 -3.52 5.45 15.81
C ALA A 494 -3.09 4.32 16.73
N PRO A 495 -2.46 4.64 17.87
CA PRO A 495 -2.05 3.65 18.84
C PRO A 495 -3.24 2.82 19.36
N PRO A 496 -3.01 1.54 19.72
CA PRO A 496 -4.07 0.62 20.14
C PRO A 496 -4.92 1.14 21.29
N VAL A 497 -6.23 0.84 21.24
CA VAL A 497 -7.19 1.33 22.22
C VAL A 497 -6.99 0.78 23.62
N ASP A 498 -6.52 -0.45 23.69
CA ASP A 498 -6.27 -1.23 24.90
C ASP A 498 -4.95 -0.89 25.60
N GLY A 499 -4.16 0.03 25.05
CA GLY A 499 -2.85 0.39 25.59
C GLY A 499 -1.76 -0.66 25.37
N SER A 500 -1.97 -1.60 24.44
CA SER A 500 -0.90 -2.46 23.94
C SER A 500 0.22 -1.66 23.26
N ALA A 501 1.38 -2.29 23.10
CA ALA A 501 2.56 -1.65 22.53
C ALA A 501 2.30 -1.31 21.04
N PRO A 502 2.44 -0.04 20.61
CA PRO A 502 2.23 0.34 19.21
C PRO A 502 3.29 -0.26 18.28
N ALA A 503 2.86 -0.84 17.17
CA ALA A 503 3.73 -1.41 16.14
C ALA A 503 3.44 -0.87 14.73
N THR A 504 2.47 0.04 14.58
CA THR A 504 2.02 0.54 13.27
C THR A 504 2.65 1.86 12.84
N ASN A 505 3.56 2.41 13.65
CA ASN A 505 4.25 3.69 13.41
C ASN A 505 5.77 3.59 13.15
N PRO A 506 6.28 2.57 12.42
CA PRO A 506 7.68 2.57 11.99
C PRO A 506 7.95 3.72 11.03
N ASP A 507 9.23 4.01 10.80
CA ASP A 507 9.64 5.01 9.82
C ASP A 507 9.17 4.66 8.40
N THR A 508 8.85 5.68 7.59
CA THR A 508 8.37 5.51 6.21
C THR A 508 9.37 4.75 5.33
N PHE A 509 10.67 4.87 5.63
CA PHE A 509 11.76 4.26 4.87
C PHE A 509 12.07 2.82 5.28
N LYS A 510 11.28 2.19 6.17
CA LYS A 510 11.40 0.75 6.48
C LYS A 510 10.97 -0.09 5.26
N THR A 511 11.88 -0.91 4.75
CA THR A 511 11.79 -1.63 3.46
C THR A 511 11.50 -3.13 3.58
N SER A 512 11.31 -3.64 4.80
CA SER A 512 10.93 -5.03 5.06
C SER A 512 10.26 -5.16 6.43
N TYR A 513 9.42 -6.18 6.58
CA TYR A 513 8.70 -6.53 7.80
C TYR A 513 8.70 -8.04 7.96
N SER A 514 9.13 -8.57 9.11
CA SER A 514 8.97 -10.00 9.37
C SER A 514 7.49 -10.38 9.32
N GLN A 515 7.20 -11.66 9.06
CA GLN A 515 5.82 -12.14 9.05
C GLN A 515 5.10 -11.90 10.39
N GLU A 516 5.82 -11.95 11.52
CA GLU A 516 5.23 -11.64 12.83
C GLU A 516 4.90 -10.16 12.98
N HIS A 517 5.78 -9.27 12.53
CA HIS A 517 5.48 -7.85 12.50
C HIS A 517 4.29 -7.56 11.59
N GLN A 518 4.21 -8.16 10.39
CA GLN A 518 3.05 -8.00 9.50
C GLN A 518 1.74 -8.42 10.20
N LYS A 519 1.72 -9.56 10.91
CA LYS A 519 0.54 -10.02 11.66
C LYS A 519 0.10 -9.01 12.73
N VAL A 520 1.05 -8.52 13.54
CA VAL A 520 0.78 -7.52 14.59
C VAL A 520 0.29 -6.21 13.97
N PHE A 521 0.94 -5.76 12.90
CA PHE A 521 0.59 -4.52 12.20
C PHE A 521 -0.84 -4.57 11.68
N LEU A 522 -1.22 -5.64 10.97
CA LEU A 522 -2.56 -5.81 10.42
C LEU A 522 -3.62 -5.90 11.53
N ALA A 523 -3.32 -6.61 12.63
CA ALA A 523 -4.22 -6.71 13.77
C ALA A 523 -4.46 -5.34 14.44
N GLN A 524 -3.41 -4.55 14.65
CA GLN A 524 -3.54 -3.21 15.21
C GLN A 524 -4.27 -2.25 14.25
N SER A 525 -3.98 -2.33 12.94
CA SER A 525 -4.67 -1.52 11.93
C SER A 525 -6.17 -1.83 11.88
N ALA A 526 -6.53 -3.11 12.01
CA ALA A 526 -7.93 -3.52 12.14
C ALA A 526 -8.60 -2.92 13.39
N VAL A 527 -7.93 -2.97 14.54
CA VAL A 527 -8.38 -2.35 15.79
C VAL A 527 -8.57 -0.83 15.63
N SER A 528 -7.62 -0.12 15.04
CA SER A 528 -7.73 1.32 14.77
C SER A 528 -8.95 1.65 13.91
N ALA A 529 -9.29 0.77 12.95
CA ALA A 529 -10.42 0.94 12.06
C ALA A 529 -11.79 0.57 12.66
N THR A 530 -11.86 -0.38 13.60
CA THR A 530 -13.14 -0.95 14.05
C THR A 530 -13.44 -0.82 15.55
N SER A 531 -12.50 -0.37 16.36
CA SER A 531 -12.71 -0.33 17.82
C SER A 531 -13.44 0.91 18.32
N GLY A 532 -13.54 1.98 17.52
CA GLY A 532 -14.19 3.21 17.95
C GLY A 532 -13.51 3.85 19.17
N PHE A 533 -14.30 4.45 20.06
CA PHE A 533 -13.78 5.19 21.21
C PHE A 533 -14.81 5.32 22.33
N MET A 534 -14.40 4.98 23.55
CA MET A 534 -15.15 5.24 24.77
C MET A 534 -14.44 6.31 25.62
N PRO A 535 -15.13 7.42 25.99
CA PRO A 535 -14.55 8.45 26.85
C PRO A 535 -14.01 7.90 28.16
N LYS A 536 -12.77 8.25 28.50
CA LYS A 536 -12.06 7.87 29.72
C LYS A 536 -11.95 6.35 29.93
N SER A 537 -11.97 5.58 28.84
CA SER A 537 -11.82 4.12 28.86
C SER A 537 -10.77 3.65 27.84
N THR A 538 -10.18 2.50 28.12
CA THR A 538 -9.30 1.77 27.20
C THR A 538 -10.04 0.63 26.48
N GLU A 539 -11.35 0.54 26.65
CA GLU A 539 -12.19 -0.45 25.97
C GLU A 539 -12.60 0.05 24.57
N ALA A 540 -12.80 -0.90 23.66
CA ALA A 540 -13.45 -0.63 22.38
C ALA A 540 -14.92 -0.23 22.60
N ASP A 541 -15.45 0.65 21.75
CA ASP A 541 -16.86 1.02 21.79
C ASP A 541 -17.72 -0.07 21.13
N PRO A 542 -18.57 -0.79 21.89
CA PRO A 542 -19.42 -1.84 21.34
C PRO A 542 -20.46 -1.32 20.35
N GLN A 543 -20.74 -0.01 20.33
CA GLN A 543 -21.71 0.62 19.41
C GLN A 543 -21.06 1.23 18.18
N PHE A 544 -19.73 1.19 18.04
CA PHE A 544 -19.06 1.89 16.94
C PHE A 544 -19.48 1.38 15.57
N SER A 545 -19.74 0.09 15.43
CA SER A 545 -20.22 -0.50 14.17
C SER A 545 -21.57 0.08 13.74
N LEU A 546 -22.49 0.31 14.70
CA LEU A 546 -23.76 0.99 14.45
C LEU A 546 -23.55 2.48 14.15
N CYS A 547 -22.61 3.14 14.83
CA CYS A 547 -22.29 4.54 14.56
C CYS A 547 -21.66 4.76 13.19
N PHE A 548 -20.82 3.84 12.74
CA PHE A 548 -20.30 3.80 11.38
C PHE A 548 -21.45 3.63 10.38
N GLN A 549 -22.37 2.69 10.64
CA GLN A 549 -23.55 2.52 9.81
C GLN A 549 -24.42 3.78 9.75
N CYS A 550 -24.68 4.45 10.89
CA CYS A 550 -25.36 5.75 10.95
C CYS A 550 -24.70 6.81 10.06
N ALA A 551 -23.38 6.90 10.07
CA ALA A 551 -22.64 7.85 9.22
C ALA A 551 -22.82 7.55 7.72
N LEU A 552 -22.85 6.28 7.32
CA LEU A 552 -23.08 5.89 5.93
C LEU A 552 -24.52 6.17 5.48
N VAL A 553 -25.51 5.80 6.31
CA VAL A 553 -26.92 5.94 5.94
C VAL A 553 -27.45 7.38 6.02
N GLU A 554 -26.79 8.26 6.78
CA GLU A 554 -27.22 9.64 6.96
C GLU A 554 -27.34 10.40 5.63
N ARG A 555 -26.40 10.15 4.71
CA ARG A 555 -26.41 10.80 3.39
C ARG A 555 -27.50 10.26 2.48
N SER A 556 -27.82 8.97 2.57
CA SER A 556 -29.01 8.42 1.93
C SER A 556 -30.29 9.01 2.52
N ARG A 557 -30.36 9.13 3.86
CA ARG A 557 -31.51 9.68 4.59
C ARG A 557 -31.91 11.06 4.09
N ILE A 558 -30.94 11.97 3.95
CA ILE A 558 -31.23 13.36 3.56
C ILE A 558 -31.37 13.57 2.05
N ALA A 559 -31.07 12.57 1.23
CA ALA A 559 -31.18 12.65 -0.22
C ALA A 559 -32.62 12.54 -0.72
N VAL A 560 -33.57 12.12 0.13
CA VAL A 560 -34.98 11.95 -0.26
C VAL A 560 -35.80 13.23 -0.01
N PRO A 561 -36.88 13.49 -0.77
CA PRO A 561 -37.62 14.77 -0.70
C PRO A 561 -38.23 15.11 0.67
N ASN A 562 -38.51 14.11 1.50
CA ASN A 562 -39.07 14.27 2.85
C ASN A 562 -38.32 13.34 3.82
N PRO A 563 -37.11 13.72 4.26
CA PRO A 563 -36.28 12.83 5.05
C PRO A 563 -36.87 12.65 6.45
N ALA A 564 -36.93 11.41 6.93
CA ALA A 564 -37.26 11.14 8.33
C ALA A 564 -36.27 11.86 9.27
N SER A 565 -36.69 12.25 10.48
CA SER A 565 -35.77 12.82 11.46
C SER A 565 -34.62 11.85 11.78
N LEU A 566 -33.43 12.38 12.06
CA LEU A 566 -32.30 11.59 12.54
C LEU A 566 -32.71 10.80 13.79
N SER A 567 -32.48 9.49 13.80
CA SER A 567 -32.88 8.64 14.91
C SER A 567 -32.13 8.98 16.21
N SER A 568 -32.68 8.58 17.36
CA SER A 568 -32.02 8.80 18.65
C SER A 568 -30.66 8.10 18.74
N LEU A 569 -30.52 6.90 18.18
CA LEU A 569 -29.25 6.17 18.11
C LEU A 569 -28.22 6.93 17.26
N CYS A 570 -28.58 7.37 16.06
CA CYS A 570 -27.65 8.08 15.20
C CYS A 570 -27.28 9.46 15.74
N ASN A 571 -28.19 10.14 16.46
CA ASN A 571 -27.85 11.34 17.22
C ASN A 571 -26.77 11.05 18.29
N GLN A 572 -26.94 10.01 19.10
CA GLN A 572 -25.92 9.64 20.11
C GLN A 572 -24.57 9.31 19.48
N CYS A 573 -24.58 8.66 18.31
CA CYS A 573 -23.37 8.41 17.54
C CYS A 573 -22.70 9.69 17.07
N PHE A 574 -23.46 10.66 16.56
CA PHE A 574 -22.89 11.94 16.11
C PHE A 574 -22.45 12.82 17.28
N ASP A 575 -23.10 12.78 18.43
CA ASP A 575 -22.62 13.44 19.65
C ASP A 575 -21.24 12.91 20.08
N LYS A 576 -20.99 11.61 19.87
CA LYS A 576 -19.72 10.96 20.25
C LYS A 576 -18.61 11.14 19.22
N TYR A 577 -18.93 10.99 17.93
CA TYR A 577 -17.94 10.88 16.86
C TYR A 577 -17.82 12.13 15.99
N CYS A 578 -18.83 13.00 15.95
CA CYS A 578 -18.77 14.18 15.11
C CYS A 578 -17.84 15.23 15.69
N TYR A 579 -16.99 15.81 14.85
CA TYR A 579 -16.33 17.05 15.18
C TYR A 579 -17.34 18.21 15.05
N ASN A 580 -17.59 18.90 16.17
CA ASN A 580 -18.42 20.09 16.21
C ASN A 580 -17.55 21.30 16.61
N PRO A 581 -17.33 22.28 15.71
CA PRO A 581 -16.57 23.49 16.03
C PRO A 581 -17.13 24.30 17.21
N ALA A 582 -18.45 24.26 17.43
CA ALA A 582 -19.11 24.96 18.54
C ALA A 582 -18.99 24.24 19.89
N SER A 583 -18.67 22.94 19.87
CA SER A 583 -18.40 22.14 21.06
C SER A 583 -17.29 21.12 20.76
N PRO A 584 -16.03 21.59 20.59
CA PRO A 584 -14.94 20.71 20.16
C PRO A 584 -14.70 19.57 21.15
N PRO A 585 -14.41 18.34 20.67
CA PRO A 585 -14.00 17.26 21.55
C PRO A 585 -12.63 17.57 22.18
N SER A 586 -12.27 16.85 23.24
CA SER A 586 -11.00 17.04 23.95
C SER A 586 -10.17 15.77 23.97
N LYS A 587 -8.87 15.90 23.72
CA LYS A 587 -7.87 14.82 23.87
C LYS A 587 -7.89 14.22 25.28
N SER A 588 -8.27 14.99 26.30
CA SER A 588 -8.38 14.51 27.69
C SER A 588 -9.38 13.37 27.89
N ALA A 589 -10.33 13.20 26.96
CA ALA A 589 -11.26 12.07 26.99
C ALA A 589 -10.59 10.76 26.53
N ILE A 590 -9.42 10.82 25.90
CA ILE A 590 -8.67 9.67 25.39
C ILE A 590 -7.58 9.30 26.40
N VAL A 591 -7.62 8.05 26.88
CA VAL A 591 -6.71 7.55 27.91
C VAL A 591 -6.00 6.26 27.45
N GLY A 592 -4.88 5.94 28.09
CA GLY A 592 -4.17 4.66 27.90
C GLY A 592 -3.42 4.47 26.58
N ARG A 593 -3.45 5.45 25.66
CA ARG A 593 -2.70 5.37 24.40
C ARG A 593 -1.20 5.52 24.65
N LYS A 594 -0.42 4.48 24.32
CA LYS A 594 1.03 4.55 24.24
C LYS A 594 1.42 5.11 22.88
N LEU A 595 2.37 6.04 22.81
CA LEU A 595 2.80 6.65 21.55
C LEU A 595 4.12 6.09 21.03
N VAL A 596 4.94 5.55 21.92
CA VAL A 596 6.28 5.06 21.60
C VAL A 596 6.20 3.79 20.77
N TYR A 597 6.79 3.83 19.58
CA TYR A 597 6.91 2.67 18.69
C TYR A 597 7.70 1.55 19.38
N VAL A 598 7.21 0.32 19.23
CA VAL A 598 7.90 -0.89 19.68
C VAL A 598 8.06 -1.81 18.47
N ASP A 599 9.29 -1.98 18.01
CA ASP A 599 9.60 -2.80 16.83
C ASP A 599 9.47 -4.30 17.16
N PRO A 600 8.47 -5.01 16.59
CA PRO A 600 8.33 -6.45 16.81
C PRO A 600 9.51 -7.26 16.25
N ASP A 601 10.23 -6.74 15.24
CA ASP A 601 11.36 -7.43 14.63
C ASP A 601 12.57 -7.48 15.58
N LEU A 602 12.73 -6.47 16.45
CA LEU A 602 13.86 -6.40 17.40
C LEU A 602 13.63 -7.17 18.70
N GLN A 603 12.36 -7.48 19.05
CA GLN A 603 12.08 -8.23 20.28
C GLN A 603 12.61 -9.66 20.23
N ASN A 604 12.62 -10.27 19.05
CA ASN A 604 13.19 -11.60 18.85
C ASN A 604 14.72 -11.60 18.90
N GLU A 605 15.38 -10.52 18.47
CA GLU A 605 16.84 -10.39 18.61
C GLU A 605 17.27 -10.24 20.07
N GLY A 606 16.50 -9.51 20.88
CA GLY A 606 16.74 -9.41 22.33
C GLY A 606 16.60 -10.75 23.04
N PHE A 607 15.56 -11.52 22.73
CA PHE A 607 15.36 -12.87 23.26
C PHE A 607 16.48 -13.84 22.83
N LEU A 608 16.89 -13.81 21.56
CA LEU A 608 17.99 -14.64 21.05
C LEU A 608 19.35 -14.24 21.64
N LYS A 609 19.62 -12.95 21.85
CA LYS A 609 20.82 -12.49 22.56
C LYS A 609 20.81 -12.90 24.04
N GLN A 610 19.65 -12.86 24.69
CA GLN A 610 19.51 -13.16 26.11
C GLN A 610 19.49 -14.67 26.42
N HIS A 611 18.90 -15.48 25.55
CA HIS A 611 18.70 -16.92 25.76
C HIS A 611 19.45 -17.81 24.77
N GLY A 612 20.19 -17.26 23.81
CA GLY A 612 20.92 -18.02 22.79
C GLY A 612 21.86 -19.07 23.38
N THR A 613 22.57 -18.74 24.47
CA THR A 613 23.44 -19.67 25.18
C THR A 613 22.64 -20.81 25.85
N GLN A 614 21.48 -20.52 26.43
CA GLN A 614 20.62 -21.52 27.09
C GLN A 614 19.95 -22.45 26.07
N LEU A 615 19.49 -21.91 24.94
CA LEU A 615 18.96 -22.66 23.81
C LEU A 615 20.06 -23.55 23.18
N GLY A 616 21.27 -23.02 23.00
CA GLY A 616 22.42 -23.79 22.52
C GLY A 616 22.77 -24.97 23.44
N ILE A 617 22.79 -24.75 24.76
CA ILE A 617 23.01 -25.82 25.76
C ILE A 617 21.88 -26.86 25.72
N GLY A 618 20.62 -26.42 25.64
CA GLY A 618 19.46 -27.31 25.55
C GLY A 618 19.48 -28.20 24.31
N ILE A 619 19.82 -27.64 23.15
CA ILE A 619 19.96 -28.39 21.89
C ILE A 619 21.13 -29.37 21.98
N ALA A 620 22.28 -28.95 22.48
CA ALA A 620 23.45 -29.83 22.66
C ALA A 620 23.15 -31.00 23.61
N ALA A 621 22.44 -30.75 24.71
CA ALA A 621 22.02 -31.78 25.66
C ALA A 621 21.01 -32.76 25.03
N ALA A 622 20.06 -32.28 24.24
CA ALA A 622 19.10 -33.12 23.52
C ALA A 622 19.78 -34.01 22.47
N VAL A 623 20.75 -33.46 21.72
CA VAL A 623 21.55 -34.23 20.75
C VAL A 623 22.41 -35.28 21.46
N ALA A 624 23.06 -34.93 22.56
CA ALA A 624 23.85 -35.88 23.35
C ALA A 624 22.98 -37.01 23.93
N ALA A 625 21.78 -36.70 24.43
CA ALA A 625 20.83 -37.68 24.91
C ALA A 625 20.37 -38.62 23.78
N LEU A 626 20.09 -38.08 22.59
CA LEU A 626 19.71 -38.87 21.42
C LEU A 626 20.83 -39.84 21.01
N ILE A 627 22.08 -39.36 20.98
CA ILE A 627 23.27 -40.18 20.68
C ILE A 627 23.44 -41.29 21.73
N ALA A 628 23.26 -40.97 23.02
CA ALA A 628 23.35 -41.95 24.10
C ALA A 628 22.26 -43.04 24.00
N ILE A 629 21.03 -42.66 23.66
CA ILE A 629 19.91 -43.60 23.43
C ILE A 629 20.24 -44.53 22.25
N ILE A 630 20.75 -43.99 21.14
CA ILE A 630 21.15 -44.79 19.97
C ILE A 630 22.28 -45.75 20.35
N ALA A 631 23.31 -45.28 21.06
CA ALA A 631 24.41 -46.12 21.51
C ALA A 631 23.95 -47.24 22.46
N ALA A 632 23.07 -46.94 23.41
CA ALA A 632 22.47 -47.92 24.32
C ALA A 632 21.64 -48.97 23.57
N PHE A 633 20.88 -48.56 22.55
CA PHE A 633 20.12 -49.46 21.69
C PHE A 633 21.04 -50.40 20.90
N ILE A 634 22.13 -49.88 20.31
CA ILE A 634 23.13 -50.68 19.60
C ILE A 634 23.81 -51.68 20.55
N PHE A 635 24.20 -51.24 21.76
CA PHE A 635 24.82 -52.09 22.76
C PHE A 635 23.87 -53.20 23.25
N TRP A 636 22.61 -52.88 23.51
CA TRP A 636 21.58 -53.85 23.89
C TRP A 636 21.34 -54.89 22.79
N ARG A 637 21.28 -54.45 21.52
CA ARG A 637 21.15 -55.34 20.36
C ARG A 637 22.35 -56.27 20.20
N ARG A 638 23.58 -55.77 20.41
CA ARG A 638 24.81 -56.59 20.40
C ARG A 638 24.80 -57.62 21.53
N ARG A 639 24.37 -57.26 22.74
CA ARG A 639 24.30 -58.16 23.91
C ARG A 639 23.25 -59.27 23.75
N ARG A 640 22.12 -58.98 23.11
CA ARG A 640 21.13 -60.01 22.73
C ARG A 640 21.69 -61.01 21.72
N ASN A 641 22.54 -60.56 20.80
CA ASN A 641 23.15 -61.42 19.79
C ASN A 641 24.32 -62.27 20.33
N THR A 642 24.98 -61.86 21.42
CA THR A 642 26.00 -62.70 22.09
C THR A 642 25.42 -63.74 23.05
N GLY A 643 24.15 -63.63 23.46
CA GLY A 643 23.43 -64.67 24.22
C GLY A 643 22.89 -65.84 23.35
N ARG A 644 22.91 -65.72 22.02
CA ARG A 644 22.48 -66.76 21.07
C ARG A 644 23.62 -67.13 20.11
N ARG A 645 24.67 -67.74 20.63
CA ARG A 645 25.63 -68.53 19.83
C ARG A 645 25.90 -69.89 20.49
N ARG A 646 24.94 -70.80 20.36
CA ARG A 646 25.20 -72.23 20.15
C ARG A 646 24.38 -72.67 18.94
N ARG A 647 25.09 -73.26 17.97
CA ARG A 647 24.65 -73.90 16.71
C ARG A 647 24.49 -72.98 15.48
N ILE A 648 25.55 -73.01 14.68
CA ILE A 648 25.63 -72.91 13.20
C ILE A 648 25.61 -74.40 12.70
N PRO A 649 25.17 -74.80 11.49
CA PRO A 649 25.20 -74.09 10.19
C PRO A 649 23.97 -74.17 9.29
N GLY A 650 23.99 -73.35 8.23
CA GLY A 650 23.28 -73.59 6.97
C GLY A 650 22.96 -72.30 6.21
N PRO A 651 23.60 -72.02 5.05
CA PRO A 651 23.42 -70.76 4.34
C PRO A 651 22.23 -70.84 3.39
N ILE A 652 21.16 -70.07 3.65
CA ILE A 652 20.11 -69.81 2.67
C ILE A 652 19.76 -68.32 2.70
N ASN A 653 19.92 -67.70 1.54
CA ASN A 653 19.60 -66.32 1.18
C ASN A 653 18.21 -65.88 1.65
N LYS A 654 18.16 -64.80 2.41
CA LYS A 654 17.03 -63.86 2.51
C LYS A 654 17.62 -62.45 2.53
N PHE A 655 17.41 -61.70 1.45
CA PHE A 655 16.36 -60.68 1.31
C PHE A 655 16.74 -59.36 2.01
N GLN A 656 16.89 -58.32 1.19
CA GLN A 656 16.12 -57.10 1.34
C GLN A 656 16.11 -56.51 2.76
N LEU A 657 17.21 -55.86 3.15
CA LEU A 657 17.19 -54.87 4.22
C LEU A 657 18.38 -53.90 4.17
N ASP A 658 18.78 -53.47 2.98
CA ASP A 658 19.69 -52.33 2.80
C ASP A 658 19.05 -51.41 1.75
N ILE A 659 18.48 -50.30 2.21
CA ILE A 659 18.09 -49.04 1.52
C ILE A 659 17.02 -48.35 2.42
N TYR A 660 17.30 -48.18 3.71
CA TYR A 660 16.54 -47.25 4.57
C TYR A 660 17.41 -46.53 5.62
N LEU A 661 18.72 -46.75 5.62
CA LEU A 661 19.66 -46.13 6.58
C LEU A 661 20.62 -45.10 5.95
N LEU A 662 20.57 -44.86 4.63
CA LEU A 662 21.46 -43.91 3.95
C LEU A 662 20.79 -42.62 3.44
N GLN A 663 19.48 -42.43 3.64
CA GLN A 663 18.80 -41.15 3.32
C GLN A 663 18.59 -40.23 4.53
N GLY A 664 18.96 -40.65 5.74
CA GLY A 664 18.85 -39.84 6.95
C GLY A 664 20.09 -39.00 7.31
N TYR A 665 21.21 -39.17 6.60
CA TYR A 665 22.51 -38.60 7.01
C TYR A 665 22.96 -37.35 6.22
N SER A 666 22.26 -36.93 5.16
CA SER A 666 22.67 -35.76 4.36
C SER A 666 21.98 -34.44 4.75
N ARG A 667 21.04 -34.44 5.71
CA ARG A 667 20.35 -33.20 6.17
C ARG A 667 20.85 -32.64 7.50
N GLY A 668 21.78 -33.35 8.17
CA GLY A 668 22.36 -32.90 9.44
C GLY A 668 23.67 -32.12 9.30
N LEU A 669 24.37 -32.21 8.16
CA LEU A 669 25.71 -31.62 7.99
C LEU A 669 25.70 -30.15 7.55
N ASP A 670 24.65 -29.68 6.86
CA ASP A 670 24.54 -28.26 6.46
C ASP A 670 24.22 -27.32 7.64
N PHE A 671 23.62 -27.83 8.71
CA PHE A 671 23.34 -27.03 9.91
C PHE A 671 24.60 -26.78 10.76
N PHE A 672 25.58 -27.67 10.70
CA PHE A 672 26.82 -27.57 11.49
C PHE A 672 27.85 -26.60 10.88
N VAL A 673 27.84 -26.40 9.56
CA VAL A 673 28.75 -25.45 8.88
C VAL A 673 28.32 -23.99 9.17
N HIS A 674 27.03 -23.71 9.33
CA HIS A 674 26.55 -22.37 9.69
C HIS A 674 26.76 -21.98 11.16
N LEU A 675 26.72 -22.94 12.10
CA LEU A 675 26.94 -22.65 13.53
C LEU A 675 28.40 -22.33 13.86
N LYS A 676 29.36 -22.91 13.14
CA LYS A 676 30.79 -22.63 13.37
C LYS A 676 31.19 -21.22 12.94
N SER A 677 30.60 -20.71 11.86
CA SER A 677 30.77 -19.33 11.38
C SER A 677 30.22 -18.27 12.35
N ALA A 678 29.20 -18.59 13.14
CA ALA A 678 28.61 -17.67 14.12
C ALA A 678 29.43 -17.59 15.42
N GLN A 679 30.21 -18.62 15.74
CA GLN A 679 31.00 -18.68 16.98
C GLN A 679 32.32 -17.93 16.86
N ASP A 680 32.96 -17.95 15.69
CA ASP A 680 34.23 -17.24 15.44
C ASP A 680 34.07 -15.70 15.40
N TYR A 681 32.85 -15.18 15.19
CA TYR A 681 32.56 -13.74 15.25
C TYR A 681 32.34 -13.22 16.68
N ALA A 682 32.09 -14.10 17.66
CA ALA A 682 31.79 -13.72 19.05
C ALA A 682 33.03 -13.68 19.95
N THR A 683 34.15 -14.26 19.53
CA THR A 683 35.42 -14.22 20.27
C THR A 683 36.51 -13.62 19.38
N GLY A 684 36.75 -12.31 19.50
CA GLY A 684 37.74 -11.59 18.70
C GLY A 684 39.16 -12.10 18.90
N ALA A 685 39.58 -13.04 18.06
CA ALA A 685 40.97 -13.44 17.89
C ALA A 685 41.39 -13.24 16.42
N PRO A 686 42.52 -12.58 16.13
CA PRO A 686 42.99 -12.39 14.77
C PRO A 686 43.62 -13.69 14.23
N PRO A 687 43.47 -14.06 12.94
CA PRO A 687 44.24 -15.15 12.39
C PRO A 687 45.65 -14.68 12.04
N GLU A 688 46.63 -15.39 12.60
CA GLU A 688 48.04 -15.39 12.23
C GLU A 688 48.24 -15.72 10.75
N VAL A 689 49.23 -15.03 10.18
CA VAL A 689 49.82 -15.29 8.87
C VAL A 689 50.66 -16.58 8.95
N GLU A 690 50.41 -17.55 8.07
CA GLU A 690 51.49 -18.43 7.61
C GLU A 690 51.29 -18.88 6.16
N ALA A 691 52.24 -18.48 5.33
CA ALA A 691 52.40 -18.91 3.95
C ALA A 691 53.07 -20.30 3.90
N LYS A 692 52.67 -21.13 2.93
CA LYS A 692 53.59 -22.02 2.21
C LYS A 692 52.96 -22.60 0.94
N CYS A 693 53.78 -22.57 -0.12
CA CYS A 693 53.62 -23.10 -1.48
C CYS A 693 53.10 -24.55 -1.50
N VAL A 694 52.38 -25.01 -2.53
CA VAL A 694 52.76 -25.21 -3.95
C VAL A 694 51.53 -25.07 -4.84
#